data_AF-A0A352EZS5-F1
#
_entry.id   AF-A0A352EZS5-F1
#
_cell.length_a   1.000
_cell.length_b   1.000
_cell.length_c   1.000
_cell.angle_alpha   90.00
_cell.angle_beta   90.00
_cell.angle_gamma   90.00
#
_symmetry.space_group_name_H-M   'P 1'
#
loop_
_entity.id
_entity.type
_entity.pdbx_description
1 polymer ?
#
loop_
_entity_poly.entity_id
_entity_poly.type
_entity_poly.pdbx_seq_one_letter_code
_entity_poly.pdbx_strand_id
1 'polypeptide(L)'
;MLTGIIFLLGATLVGIALVRAIGPLRVLLNHAEQVMWGLVTGWMLSTLAAYLISRVLGRLSFGPIFICAIVMWLAVAVLWFEPLRSAVRKGIRGRTIWRAEYGGLLIVLVLFAPIYVRLFASHMIQPGTEGIYSAGSTWYDIGFHLALTSSFLYGDNFPPLYTPFPPAPLLYPFLPDFQISALAALGMSLRSALLLTSIPLALAITGLLYSFARRLVTPDHEPRQSMLAIPSISAVLATIIFLLNGGFGFVYFIGDWRSSGKSLGAFWSNLNVNYANIGSRNIQWCNFIADAMLPQRSSLFGFSVALIVFTLFAVVWKASETGKAESRLEIKLLIVGGVLTGLLPLFQVHAYLGIGLVSVFLFLLRRRRHWLAFWIPAILLALPYLITIAGHVSTNSFARFTPGWRGHSESVWLWFWLRNIGLPSLLIIPAWLAAPSVWRRFYLAFAGLLLFSLLVMVSPNDFDNIKLMYLWYVPTSVLVASWLVRLAFIKRQRLLASVLALLCIASGLLALHYEDVNHNLIFTHEEMAAAVFAREQTAAHALFLTGPTFHQPILSLAGRAVLRANTAWLWSHGYEFAQREADVKSIYAGRAEARDLINYYDLDYIYLGPGEVQAGANQRFFDDSFPVVYRSPNIAIYAARSGVRGSDPTTRPPNITPREFASRLDKDPYQLLVEFPETSFAIYRLYKVAFGRKPRYEEFMKDMALIGRGLRIGTSGWQQVLEENKNRLTERWWERSDFKATFQDKTNEQYVDALVSNGAHSLPSAERDALVSALNDQSQSRGAVLRKITEASGFDNKDYNSAYVLVHYFGYFHRNPDDPPDNDMKGFNFWLNDLERTGDYRSVTRAFIESDEYDKKGVRR
;
A
#
# COMPACT_ATOMS: atom_id res chain seq x y z
N MET A 1 -31.65 3.36 4.94
CA MET A 1 -30.83 3.88 6.08
C MET A 1 -31.11 3.12 7.38
N LEU A 2 -32.35 3.10 7.88
CA LEU A 2 -32.72 2.44 9.14
C LEU A 2 -32.26 0.97 9.22
N THR A 3 -32.47 0.19 8.16
CA THR A 3 -32.06 -1.23 8.08
C THR A 3 -30.56 -1.43 8.28
N GLY A 4 -29.72 -0.57 7.69
CA GLY A 4 -28.26 -0.63 7.89
C GLY A 4 -27.84 -0.28 9.32
N ILE A 5 -28.53 0.65 9.99
CA ILE A 5 -28.30 0.95 11.42
C ILE A 5 -28.68 -0.27 12.28
N ILE A 6 -29.83 -0.89 12.01
CA ILE A 6 -30.28 -2.11 12.67
C ILE A 6 -29.28 -3.25 12.47
N PHE A 7 -28.69 -3.39 11.28
CA PHE A 7 -27.63 -4.35 10.98
C PHE A 7 -26.39 -4.10 11.85
N LEU A 8 -25.86 -2.87 11.88
CA LEU A 8 -24.67 -2.52 12.66
C LEU A 8 -24.88 -2.70 14.16
N LEU A 9 -26.05 -2.32 14.68
CA LEU A 9 -26.41 -2.51 16.09
C LEU A 9 -26.52 -3.99 16.45
N GLY A 10 -27.20 -4.79 15.61
CA GLY A 10 -27.27 -6.24 15.76
C GLY A 10 -25.87 -6.87 15.80
N ALA A 11 -25.01 -6.51 14.84
CA ALA A 11 -23.63 -6.97 14.79
C ALA A 11 -22.84 -6.61 16.06
N THR A 12 -22.94 -5.36 16.55
CA THR A 12 -22.30 -4.94 17.79
C THR A 12 -22.82 -5.72 19.00
N LEU A 13 -24.14 -5.95 19.12
CA LEU A 13 -24.72 -6.71 20.23
C LEU A 13 -24.30 -8.19 20.22
N VAL A 14 -24.20 -8.81 19.04
CA VAL A 14 -23.62 -10.15 18.89
C VAL A 14 -22.17 -10.15 19.35
N GLY A 15 -21.35 -9.20 18.88
CA GLY A 15 -19.96 -9.10 19.29
C GLY A 15 -19.79 -8.90 20.80
N ILE A 16 -20.59 -8.03 21.43
CA ILE A 16 -20.59 -7.85 22.90
C ILE A 16 -20.93 -9.16 23.61
N ALA A 17 -21.93 -9.89 23.13
CA ALA A 17 -22.28 -11.18 23.68
C ALA A 17 -21.14 -12.20 23.55
N LEU A 18 -20.47 -12.27 22.39
CA LEU A 18 -19.33 -13.15 22.18
C LEU A 18 -18.16 -12.82 23.13
N VAL A 19 -17.84 -11.54 23.30
CA VAL A 19 -16.83 -11.09 24.28
C VAL A 19 -17.22 -11.50 25.70
N ARG A 20 -18.50 -11.38 26.07
CA ARG A 20 -18.99 -11.76 27.41
C ARG A 20 -19.12 -13.27 27.62
N ALA A 21 -19.32 -14.05 26.56
CA ALA A 21 -19.39 -15.51 26.61
C ALA A 21 -18.04 -16.12 26.97
N ILE A 22 -16.95 -15.45 26.61
CA ILE A 22 -15.59 -15.84 27.01
C ILE A 22 -15.37 -15.37 28.46
N GLY A 23 -15.62 -16.27 29.42
CA GLY A 23 -15.53 -16.02 30.86
C GLY A 23 -14.31 -15.17 31.30
N PRO A 24 -13.08 -15.50 30.86
CA PRO A 24 -11.91 -14.65 31.03
C PRO A 24 -12.07 -13.17 30.67
N LEU A 25 -12.60 -12.89 29.47
CA LEU A 25 -12.76 -11.53 28.95
C LEU A 25 -13.85 -10.78 29.72
N ARG A 26 -14.91 -11.47 30.13
CA ARG A 26 -15.98 -10.88 30.94
C ARG A 26 -15.47 -10.32 32.27
N VAL A 27 -14.49 -10.97 32.89
CA VAL A 27 -13.89 -10.53 34.16
C VAL A 27 -12.79 -9.49 33.92
N LEU A 28 -11.99 -9.68 32.87
CA LEU A 28 -10.85 -8.83 32.52
C LEU A 28 -11.29 -7.43 32.03
N LEU A 29 -12.39 -7.36 31.29
CA LEU A 29 -12.82 -6.16 30.59
C LEU A 29 -13.94 -5.45 31.34
N ASN A 30 -13.81 -4.13 31.50
CA ASN A 30 -14.94 -3.33 31.98
C ASN A 30 -16.00 -3.16 30.87
N HIS A 31 -17.19 -2.62 31.23
CA HIS A 31 -18.30 -2.52 30.29
C HIS A 31 -18.01 -1.70 29.03
N ALA A 32 -17.24 -0.61 29.13
CA ALA A 32 -16.89 0.21 27.97
C ALA A 32 -16.01 -0.58 26.98
N GLU A 33 -15.08 -1.37 27.48
CA GLU A 33 -14.20 -2.18 26.63
C GLU A 33 -14.93 -3.36 26.03
N GLN A 34 -15.87 -3.97 26.77
CA GLN A 34 -16.75 -4.99 26.19
C GLN A 34 -17.54 -4.44 25.01
N VAL A 35 -18.00 -3.17 25.08
CA VAL A 35 -18.68 -2.48 23.97
C VAL A 35 -17.73 -2.24 22.81
N MET A 36 -16.53 -1.68 23.06
CA MET A 36 -15.56 -1.39 21.99
C MET A 36 -15.04 -2.66 21.32
N TRP A 37 -14.68 -3.70 22.08
CA TRP A 37 -14.28 -5.00 21.56
C TRP A 37 -15.42 -5.65 20.80
N GLY A 38 -16.64 -5.59 21.35
CA GLY A 38 -17.83 -6.14 20.72
C GLY A 38 -18.20 -5.44 19.41
N LEU A 39 -18.04 -4.12 19.33
CA LEU A 39 -18.23 -3.35 18.09
C LEU A 39 -17.27 -3.84 17.00
N VAL A 40 -15.97 -3.86 17.29
CA VAL A 40 -14.93 -4.25 16.33
C VAL A 40 -15.13 -5.70 15.88
N THR A 41 -15.23 -6.63 16.83
CA THR A 41 -15.35 -8.07 16.54
C THR A 41 -16.68 -8.40 15.85
N GLY A 42 -17.78 -7.82 16.31
CA GLY A 42 -19.10 -8.01 15.71
C GLY A 42 -19.16 -7.52 14.27
N TRP A 43 -18.59 -6.35 13.99
CA TRP A 43 -18.54 -5.80 12.64
C TRP A 43 -17.63 -6.60 11.71
N MET A 44 -16.47 -7.06 12.19
CA MET A 44 -15.61 -7.94 11.38
C MET A 44 -16.31 -9.25 11.00
N LEU A 45 -16.91 -9.93 11.98
CA LEU A 45 -17.54 -11.23 11.76
C LEU A 45 -18.80 -11.12 10.89
N SER A 46 -19.63 -10.10 11.11
CA SER A 46 -20.82 -9.87 10.28
C SER A 46 -20.46 -9.48 8.84
N THR A 47 -19.40 -8.69 8.65
CA THR A 47 -18.88 -8.34 7.32
C THR A 47 -18.36 -9.58 6.59
N LEU A 48 -17.59 -10.43 7.27
CA LEU A 48 -17.10 -11.69 6.71
C LEU A 48 -18.28 -12.63 6.34
N ALA A 49 -19.27 -12.79 7.22
CA ALA A 49 -20.43 -13.62 6.95
C ALA A 49 -21.24 -13.10 5.75
N ALA A 50 -21.50 -11.78 5.69
CA ALA A 50 -22.17 -11.14 4.58
C ALA A 50 -21.41 -11.33 3.26
N TYR A 51 -20.08 -11.24 3.29
CA TYR A 51 -19.23 -11.48 2.13
C TYR A 51 -19.30 -12.92 1.65
N LEU A 52 -19.17 -13.90 2.57
CA LEU A 52 -19.23 -15.32 2.21
C LEU A 52 -20.58 -15.69 1.59
N ILE A 53 -21.68 -15.16 2.12
CA ILE A 53 -23.02 -15.37 1.54
C ILE A 53 -23.13 -14.74 0.16
N SER A 54 -22.69 -13.49 -0.01
CA SER A 54 -22.73 -12.79 -1.30
C SER A 54 -21.86 -13.48 -2.35
N ARG A 55 -20.69 -13.99 -1.92
CA ARG A 55 -19.78 -14.78 -2.76
C ARG A 55 -20.43 -16.08 -3.25
N VAL A 56 -21.13 -16.80 -2.38
CA VAL A 56 -21.84 -18.04 -2.77
C VAL A 56 -22.97 -17.75 -3.75
N LEU A 57 -23.64 -16.60 -3.59
CA LEU A 57 -24.72 -16.18 -4.47
C LEU A 57 -24.24 -15.52 -5.77
N GLY A 58 -22.94 -15.20 -5.89
CA GLY A 58 -22.36 -14.49 -7.03
C GLY A 58 -22.82 -13.03 -7.18
N ARG A 59 -23.51 -12.46 -6.18
CA ARG A 59 -24.07 -11.11 -6.25
C ARG A 59 -24.34 -10.52 -4.87
N LEU A 60 -24.37 -9.20 -4.78
CA LEU A 60 -24.78 -8.47 -3.58
C LEU A 60 -26.19 -7.89 -3.77
N SER A 61 -27.13 -8.24 -2.89
CA SER A 61 -28.51 -7.74 -2.98
C SER A 61 -29.14 -7.56 -1.60
N PHE A 62 -30.22 -6.78 -1.54
CA PHE A 62 -30.92 -6.46 -0.28
C PHE A 62 -31.34 -7.72 0.48
N GLY A 63 -31.96 -8.70 -0.19
CA GLY A 63 -32.57 -9.88 0.44
C GLY A 63 -31.61 -10.69 1.32
N PRO A 64 -30.50 -11.23 0.78
CA PRO A 64 -29.51 -11.98 1.55
C PRO A 64 -28.92 -11.21 2.73
N ILE A 65 -28.58 -9.93 2.53
CA ILE A 65 -28.01 -9.10 3.61
C ILE A 65 -29.06 -8.79 4.68
N PHE A 66 -30.32 -8.63 4.29
CA PHE A 66 -31.43 -8.48 5.22
C PHE A 66 -31.66 -9.75 6.06
N ILE A 67 -31.55 -10.93 5.44
CA ILE A 67 -31.58 -12.21 6.18
C ILE A 67 -30.41 -12.31 7.15
N CYS A 68 -29.19 -11.89 6.77
CA CYS A 68 -28.07 -11.78 7.71
C CYS A 68 -28.42 -10.90 8.91
N ALA A 69 -29.09 -9.76 8.69
CA ALA A 69 -29.57 -8.91 9.76
C ALA A 69 -30.53 -9.64 10.70
N ILE A 70 -31.53 -10.36 10.16
CA ILE A 70 -32.48 -11.15 10.95
C ILE A 70 -31.76 -12.22 11.78
N VAL A 71 -30.87 -12.99 11.16
CA VAL A 71 -30.09 -14.04 11.83
C VAL A 71 -29.26 -13.46 12.97
N MET A 72 -28.64 -12.29 12.77
CA MET A 72 -27.94 -11.60 13.86
C MET A 72 -28.87 -11.23 15.00
N TRP A 73 -30.07 -10.70 14.74
CA TRP A 73 -31.02 -10.36 15.80
C TRP A 73 -31.61 -11.58 16.51
N LEU A 74 -31.78 -12.70 15.82
CA LEU A 74 -32.08 -13.99 16.45
C LEU A 74 -30.93 -14.44 17.35
N ALA A 75 -29.68 -14.30 16.90
CA ALA A 75 -28.51 -14.58 17.73
C ALA A 75 -28.44 -13.64 18.94
N VAL A 76 -28.79 -12.35 18.80
CA VAL A 76 -28.91 -11.42 19.93
C VAL A 76 -29.96 -11.93 20.91
N ALA A 77 -31.16 -12.30 20.44
CA ALA A 77 -32.22 -12.79 21.31
C ALA A 77 -31.78 -14.03 22.12
N VAL A 78 -31.09 -14.98 21.49
CA VAL A 78 -30.57 -16.19 22.14
C VAL A 78 -29.45 -15.86 23.13
N LEU A 79 -28.42 -15.13 22.68
CA LEU A 79 -27.22 -14.87 23.48
C LEU A 79 -27.48 -13.92 24.66
N TRP A 80 -28.47 -13.05 24.56
CA TRP A 80 -28.84 -12.10 25.61
C TRP A 80 -30.00 -12.58 26.49
N PHE A 81 -30.65 -13.71 26.17
CA PHE A 81 -31.80 -14.23 26.92
C PHE A 81 -31.51 -14.41 28.42
N GLU A 82 -30.51 -15.23 28.78
CA GLU A 82 -30.16 -15.48 30.18
C GLU A 82 -29.60 -14.23 30.90
N PRO A 83 -28.71 -13.43 30.30
CA PRO A 83 -28.30 -12.14 30.88
C PRO A 83 -29.48 -11.20 31.21
N LEU A 84 -30.43 -11.05 30.29
CA LEU A 84 -31.62 -10.21 30.47
C LEU A 84 -32.56 -10.81 31.52
N ARG A 85 -32.85 -12.11 31.44
CA ARG A 85 -33.67 -12.84 32.42
C ARG A 85 -33.10 -12.73 33.82
N SER A 86 -31.78 -12.88 33.98
CA SER A 86 -31.09 -12.67 35.25
C SER A 86 -31.17 -11.23 35.74
N ALA A 87 -31.08 -10.24 34.85
CA ALA A 87 -31.16 -8.83 35.23
C ALA A 87 -32.57 -8.46 35.71
N VAL A 88 -33.61 -8.95 35.03
CA VAL A 88 -35.01 -8.79 35.43
C VAL A 88 -35.29 -9.46 36.78
N ARG A 89 -34.86 -10.72 36.96
CA ARG A 89 -35.04 -11.48 38.23
C ARG A 89 -34.36 -10.80 39.42
N LYS A 90 -33.18 -10.21 39.22
CA LYS A 90 -32.43 -9.54 40.30
C LYS A 90 -32.95 -8.13 40.62
N GLY A 91 -33.95 -7.65 39.86
CA GLY A 91 -34.41 -6.27 39.88
C GLY A 91 -33.37 -5.34 39.26
N ILE A 92 -33.79 -4.51 38.30
CA ILE A 92 -32.93 -3.42 37.77
C ILE A 92 -32.84 -2.36 38.86
N ARG A 93 -31.98 -2.56 39.85
CA ARG A 93 -31.60 -1.48 40.77
C ARG A 93 -30.80 -0.49 39.95
N GLY A 94 -31.31 0.73 39.80
CA GLY A 94 -30.64 1.87 39.18
C GLY A 94 -29.34 2.19 39.92
N ARG A 95 -28.30 1.39 39.69
CA ARG A 95 -26.93 1.74 40.08
C ARG A 95 -26.46 2.74 39.04
N THR A 96 -25.90 3.84 39.52
CA THR A 96 -25.17 4.81 38.71
C THR A 96 -24.23 4.06 37.75
N ILE A 97 -24.51 4.17 36.45
CA ILE A 97 -23.69 3.59 35.37
C ILE A 97 -22.30 4.24 35.37
N TRP A 98 -22.22 5.47 35.87
CA TRP A 98 -20.99 6.22 36.02
C TRP A 98 -20.09 5.66 37.12
N ARG A 99 -18.85 5.37 36.75
CA ARG A 99 -17.76 5.05 37.66
C ARG A 99 -16.65 6.06 37.46
N ALA A 100 -15.97 6.48 38.53
CA ALA A 100 -14.86 7.43 38.46
C ALA A 100 -13.75 6.98 37.49
N GLU A 101 -13.60 5.65 37.27
CA GLU A 101 -12.69 5.09 36.29
C GLU A 101 -12.97 5.51 34.84
N TYR A 102 -14.21 5.89 34.49
CA TYR A 102 -14.54 6.32 33.13
C TYR A 102 -14.21 7.78 32.83
N GLY A 103 -13.78 8.57 33.83
CA GLY A 103 -13.49 10.00 33.64
C GLY A 103 -12.45 10.26 32.56
N GLY A 104 -11.30 9.57 32.62
CA GLY A 104 -10.23 9.73 31.61
C GLY A 104 -10.65 9.29 30.21
N LEU A 105 -11.42 8.19 30.11
CA LEU A 105 -11.97 7.72 28.84
C LEU A 105 -12.94 8.75 28.25
N LEU A 106 -13.84 9.30 29.07
CA LEU A 106 -14.79 10.31 28.63
C LEU A 106 -14.06 11.57 28.12
N ILE A 107 -12.98 12.00 28.79
CA ILE A 107 -12.18 13.15 28.35
C ILE A 107 -11.67 12.95 26.93
N VAL A 108 -11.03 11.82 26.63
CA VAL A 108 -10.49 11.60 25.27
C VAL A 108 -11.59 11.41 24.23
N LEU A 109 -12.70 10.75 24.58
CA LEU A 109 -13.82 10.59 23.65
C LEU A 109 -14.50 11.94 23.34
N VAL A 110 -14.74 12.78 24.35
CA VAL A 110 -15.32 14.12 24.16
C VAL A 110 -14.38 15.03 23.40
N LEU A 111 -13.07 14.91 23.61
CA LEU A 111 -12.07 15.69 22.87
C LEU A 111 -12.04 15.33 21.38
N PHE A 112 -12.00 14.03 21.05
CA PHE A 112 -11.80 13.58 19.67
C PHE A 112 -13.09 13.34 18.87
N ALA A 113 -14.24 13.09 19.51
CA ALA A 113 -15.50 12.92 18.81
C ALA A 113 -15.87 14.07 17.86
N PRO A 114 -15.86 15.36 18.27
CA PRO A 114 -16.18 16.46 17.35
C PRO A 114 -15.17 16.58 16.21
N ILE A 115 -13.88 16.31 16.49
CA ILE A 115 -12.82 16.29 15.47
C ILE A 115 -13.11 15.22 14.42
N TYR A 116 -13.41 14.00 14.84
CA TYR A 116 -13.76 12.91 13.92
C TYR A 116 -15.02 13.22 13.13
N VAL A 117 -16.08 13.71 13.78
CA VAL A 117 -17.31 14.09 13.07
C VAL A 117 -17.02 15.13 12.00
N ARG A 118 -16.27 16.19 12.34
CA ARG A 118 -15.92 17.27 11.40
C ARG A 118 -15.07 16.76 10.23
N LEU A 119 -13.97 16.07 10.52
CA LEU A 119 -13.02 15.61 9.50
C LEU A 119 -13.63 14.53 8.61
N PHE A 120 -14.23 13.47 9.17
CA PHE A 120 -14.87 12.45 8.33
C PHE A 120 -16.02 13.05 7.50
N ALA A 121 -16.82 13.99 8.04
CA ALA A 121 -17.91 14.62 7.29
C ALA A 121 -17.44 15.45 6.09
N SER A 122 -16.27 16.08 6.14
CA SER A 122 -15.71 16.83 5.00
C SER A 122 -14.90 15.98 4.03
N HIS A 123 -14.29 14.89 4.48
CA HIS A 123 -13.39 14.09 3.65
C HIS A 123 -14.11 12.93 2.95
N MET A 124 -15.19 12.42 3.52
CA MET A 124 -15.96 11.29 2.98
C MET A 124 -17.08 11.79 2.07
N ILE A 125 -16.73 12.02 0.80
CA ILE A 125 -17.64 12.41 -0.30
C ILE A 125 -18.62 13.52 0.11
N GLN A 126 -18.08 14.65 0.54
CA GLN A 126 -18.86 15.82 0.94
C GLN A 126 -19.61 16.41 -0.27
N PRO A 127 -20.94 16.50 -0.23
CA PRO A 127 -21.69 17.23 -1.26
C PRO A 127 -21.32 18.72 -1.20
N GLY A 128 -21.09 19.34 -2.36
CA GLY A 128 -20.87 20.77 -2.51
C GLY A 128 -21.59 21.32 -3.74
N THR A 129 -21.32 22.58 -4.07
CA THR A 129 -22.04 23.32 -5.12
C THR A 129 -21.68 22.89 -6.54
N GLU A 130 -20.49 22.35 -6.77
CA GLU A 130 -20.01 21.92 -8.10
C GLU A 130 -19.98 20.40 -8.27
N GLY A 131 -20.20 19.66 -7.18
CA GLY A 131 -20.19 18.20 -7.16
C GLY A 131 -19.82 17.65 -5.79
N ILE A 132 -18.96 16.63 -5.75
CA ILE A 132 -18.48 15.98 -4.54
C ILE A 132 -17.05 16.41 -4.24
N TYR A 133 -16.79 16.73 -2.98
CA TYR A 133 -15.51 17.15 -2.44
C TYR A 133 -14.92 16.10 -1.48
N SER A 134 -13.60 16.13 -1.37
CA SER A 134 -12.81 15.46 -0.33
C SER A 134 -11.63 16.37 0.01
N ALA A 135 -10.66 15.92 0.80
CA ALA A 135 -9.59 16.79 1.28
C ALA A 135 -8.34 16.01 1.71
N GLY A 136 -7.24 16.75 1.78
CA GLY A 136 -5.97 16.29 2.35
C GLY A 136 -5.54 14.91 1.85
N SER A 137 -5.09 14.06 2.76
CA SER A 137 -4.64 12.70 2.42
C SER A 137 -5.78 11.80 1.94
N THR A 138 -7.03 12.08 2.33
CA THR A 138 -8.21 11.31 1.88
C THR A 138 -8.48 11.48 0.39
N TRP A 139 -8.14 12.64 -0.19
CA TRP A 139 -8.28 12.89 -1.62
C TRP A 139 -7.53 11.87 -2.49
N TYR A 140 -6.39 11.33 -2.04
CA TYR A 140 -5.62 10.35 -2.82
C TYR A 140 -6.23 8.93 -2.78
N ASP A 141 -6.87 8.56 -1.66
CA ASP A 141 -7.31 7.19 -1.38
C ASP A 141 -8.81 6.96 -1.57
N ILE A 142 -9.64 8.00 -1.45
CA ILE A 142 -11.11 7.83 -1.48
C ILE A 142 -11.60 7.28 -2.82
N GLY A 143 -10.99 7.68 -3.93
CA GLY A 143 -11.32 7.17 -5.27
C GLY A 143 -11.14 5.65 -5.36
N PHE A 144 -10.08 5.12 -4.75
CA PHE A 144 -9.79 3.68 -4.71
C PHE A 144 -10.77 2.92 -3.80
N HIS A 145 -11.04 3.43 -2.60
CA HIS A 145 -12.01 2.80 -1.69
C HIS A 145 -13.43 2.80 -2.27
N LEU A 146 -13.81 3.85 -3.00
CA LEU A 146 -15.06 3.90 -3.76
C LEU A 146 -15.05 2.89 -4.92
N ALA A 147 -13.93 2.72 -5.63
CA ALA A 147 -13.79 1.72 -6.68
C ALA A 147 -14.05 0.29 -6.17
N LEU A 148 -13.43 -0.08 -5.04
CA LEU A 148 -13.67 -1.38 -4.41
C LEU A 148 -15.13 -1.52 -3.97
N THR A 149 -15.65 -0.50 -3.28
CA THR A 149 -17.04 -0.49 -2.78
C THR A 149 -18.06 -0.66 -3.91
N SER A 150 -17.93 0.14 -4.96
CA SER A 150 -18.84 0.15 -6.11
C SER A 150 -18.71 -1.11 -6.95
N SER A 151 -17.52 -1.73 -7.02
CA SER A 151 -17.35 -3.01 -7.75
C SER A 151 -18.23 -4.13 -7.19
N PHE A 152 -18.36 -4.24 -5.86
CA PHE A 152 -19.26 -5.23 -5.25
C PHE A 152 -20.72 -4.81 -5.33
N LEU A 153 -20.99 -3.51 -5.22
CA LEU A 153 -22.35 -2.98 -5.13
C LEU A 153 -23.07 -2.94 -6.48
N TYR A 154 -22.35 -2.61 -7.55
CA TYR A 154 -22.90 -2.37 -8.88
C TYR A 154 -22.24 -3.22 -9.98
N GLY A 155 -21.09 -3.84 -9.70
CA GLY A 155 -20.29 -4.58 -10.68
C GLY A 155 -20.29 -6.09 -10.50
N ASP A 156 -21.10 -6.64 -9.58
CA ASP A 156 -21.18 -8.08 -9.27
C ASP A 156 -19.81 -8.77 -9.13
N ASN A 157 -18.87 -8.10 -8.44
CA ASN A 157 -17.46 -8.53 -8.34
C ASN A 157 -17.24 -9.77 -7.46
N PHE A 158 -17.76 -10.93 -7.88
CA PHE A 158 -17.67 -12.22 -7.20
C PHE A 158 -17.27 -13.35 -8.19
N PRO A 159 -16.11 -14.02 -8.02
CA PRO A 159 -15.07 -13.76 -7.02
C PRO A 159 -14.41 -12.38 -7.22
N PRO A 160 -13.75 -11.82 -6.18
CA PRO A 160 -13.19 -10.47 -6.27
C PRO A 160 -12.03 -10.38 -7.26
N LEU A 161 -12.21 -9.53 -8.27
CA LEU A 161 -11.19 -9.08 -9.22
C LEU A 161 -10.73 -7.66 -8.87
N TYR A 162 -9.48 -7.36 -9.21
CA TYR A 162 -8.93 -6.02 -9.11
C TYR A 162 -9.41 -5.19 -10.30
N THR A 163 -10.63 -4.64 -10.20
CA THR A 163 -11.27 -3.80 -11.23
C THR A 163 -10.51 -2.54 -11.67
N PRO A 164 -9.53 -2.00 -10.91
CA PRO A 164 -8.64 -0.96 -11.43
C PRO A 164 -7.63 -1.48 -12.49
N PHE A 165 -7.42 -2.79 -12.60
CA PHE A 165 -6.52 -3.42 -13.56
C PHE A 165 -6.92 -4.90 -13.84
N PRO A 166 -8.10 -5.15 -14.42
CA PRO A 166 -8.56 -6.51 -14.71
C PRO A 166 -7.66 -7.19 -15.77
N PRO A 167 -7.54 -8.53 -15.77
CA PRO A 167 -8.17 -9.49 -14.86
C PRO A 167 -7.34 -9.79 -13.61
N ALA A 168 -6.49 -8.84 -13.14
CA ALA A 168 -5.64 -9.10 -11.99
C ALA A 168 -6.45 -9.47 -10.73
N PRO A 169 -5.94 -10.38 -9.87
CA PRO A 169 -6.63 -10.78 -8.65
C PRO A 169 -6.67 -9.63 -7.64
N LEU A 170 -7.73 -9.50 -6.85
CA LEU A 170 -7.79 -8.49 -5.78
C LEU A 170 -6.97 -8.92 -4.55
N LEU A 171 -5.73 -8.42 -4.46
CA LEU A 171 -4.80 -8.71 -3.36
C LEU A 171 -4.76 -7.64 -2.26
N TYR A 172 -5.47 -6.53 -2.45
CA TYR A 172 -5.66 -5.51 -1.42
C TYR A 172 -6.77 -5.93 -0.44
N PRO A 173 -6.65 -5.68 0.88
CA PRO A 173 -7.69 -5.99 1.86
C PRO A 173 -9.01 -5.24 1.57
N PHE A 174 -10.05 -5.97 1.17
CA PHE A 174 -11.26 -5.36 0.63
C PHE A 174 -12.50 -5.49 1.54
N LEU A 175 -12.45 -6.28 2.62
CA LEU A 175 -13.62 -6.45 3.50
C LEU A 175 -14.11 -5.15 4.15
N PRO A 176 -13.25 -4.20 4.55
CA PRO A 176 -13.71 -2.89 5.00
C PRO A 176 -14.61 -2.24 3.94
N ASP A 177 -14.22 -2.24 2.67
CA ASP A 177 -14.98 -1.63 1.55
C ASP A 177 -16.25 -2.41 1.23
N PHE A 178 -16.18 -3.74 1.26
CA PHE A 178 -17.36 -4.59 1.16
C PHE A 178 -18.40 -4.30 2.26
N GLN A 179 -17.98 -3.93 3.48
CA GLN A 179 -18.93 -3.50 4.53
C GLN A 179 -19.77 -2.30 4.09
N ILE A 180 -19.18 -1.34 3.38
CA ILE A 180 -19.91 -0.18 2.83
C ILE A 180 -20.88 -0.64 1.76
N SER A 181 -20.46 -1.54 0.85
CA SER A 181 -21.33 -2.12 -0.16
C SER A 181 -22.53 -2.82 0.47
N ALA A 182 -22.32 -3.63 1.52
CA ALA A 182 -23.39 -4.34 2.20
C ALA A 182 -24.40 -3.39 2.87
N LEU A 183 -23.92 -2.32 3.50
CA LEU A 183 -24.80 -1.30 4.08
C LEU A 183 -25.56 -0.50 3.00
N ALA A 184 -24.91 -0.23 1.88
CA ALA A 184 -25.54 0.43 0.74
C ALA A 184 -26.62 -0.46 0.11
N ALA A 185 -26.39 -1.76 0.01
CA ALA A 185 -27.39 -2.75 -0.42
C ALA A 185 -28.61 -2.81 0.53
N LEU A 186 -28.45 -2.44 1.81
CA LEU A 186 -29.55 -2.23 2.78
C LEU A 186 -30.22 -0.83 2.67
N GLY A 187 -29.94 -0.10 1.60
CA GLY A 187 -30.53 1.22 1.31
C GLY A 187 -29.90 2.37 2.10
N MET A 188 -28.65 2.25 2.54
CA MET A 188 -27.87 3.37 3.08
C MET A 188 -27.19 4.13 1.93
N SER A 189 -27.09 5.47 2.01
CA SER A 189 -26.24 6.20 1.06
C SER A 189 -24.77 5.81 1.31
N LEU A 190 -23.92 5.84 0.27
CA LEU A 190 -22.48 5.59 0.42
C LEU A 190 -21.87 6.49 1.50
N ARG A 191 -22.27 7.78 1.52
CA ARG A 191 -21.76 8.75 2.50
C ARG A 191 -22.15 8.36 3.92
N SER A 192 -23.41 8.03 4.15
CA SER A 192 -23.87 7.61 5.48
C SER A 192 -23.18 6.32 5.92
N ALA A 193 -22.96 5.36 5.02
CA ALA A 193 -22.26 4.12 5.34
C ALA A 193 -20.79 4.38 5.71
N LEU A 194 -20.09 5.26 4.98
CA LEU A 194 -18.74 5.69 5.31
C LEU A 194 -18.68 6.35 6.70
N LEU A 195 -19.55 7.33 6.97
CA LEU A 195 -19.54 8.05 8.25
C LEU A 195 -19.92 7.17 9.45
N LEU A 196 -20.99 6.38 9.31
CA LEU A 196 -21.53 5.55 10.39
C LEU A 196 -20.68 4.31 10.69
N THR A 197 -19.71 3.98 9.84
CA THR A 197 -18.71 2.96 10.16
C THR A 197 -17.39 3.57 10.63
N SER A 198 -16.91 4.62 9.96
CA SER A 198 -15.60 5.19 10.27
C SER A 198 -15.56 5.90 11.64
N ILE A 199 -16.57 6.71 11.98
CA ILE A 199 -16.58 7.47 13.24
C ILE A 199 -16.62 6.55 14.46
N PRO A 200 -17.51 5.52 14.55
CA PRO A 200 -17.50 4.61 15.69
C PRO A 200 -16.21 3.80 15.81
N LEU A 201 -15.60 3.39 14.70
CA LEU A 201 -14.30 2.70 14.73
C LEU A 201 -13.17 3.63 15.20
N ALA A 202 -13.17 4.90 14.78
CA ALA A 202 -12.21 5.89 15.25
C ALA A 202 -12.32 6.13 16.77
N LEU A 203 -13.55 6.22 17.28
CA LEU A 203 -13.82 6.30 18.71
C LEU A 203 -13.42 5.02 19.46
N ALA A 204 -13.64 3.85 18.84
CA ALA A 204 -13.19 2.58 19.40
C ALA A 204 -11.67 2.53 19.50
N ILE A 205 -10.92 2.95 18.48
CA ILE A 205 -9.45 3.07 18.54
C ILE A 205 -9.02 3.96 19.70
N THR A 206 -9.63 5.14 19.83
CA THR A 206 -9.33 6.09 20.91
C THR A 206 -9.51 5.46 22.29
N GLY A 207 -10.66 4.81 22.50
CA GLY A 207 -10.95 4.18 23.78
C GLY A 207 -10.15 2.91 24.05
N LEU A 208 -9.86 2.10 23.02
CA LEU A 208 -8.98 0.93 23.11
C LEU A 208 -7.55 1.34 23.46
N LEU A 209 -7.04 2.41 22.86
CA LEU A 209 -5.73 2.97 23.15
C LEU A 209 -5.65 3.49 24.58
N TYR A 210 -6.64 4.27 25.02
CA TYR A 210 -6.74 4.71 26.41
C TYR A 210 -6.76 3.52 27.38
N SER A 211 -7.59 2.52 27.09
CA SER A 211 -7.72 1.30 27.88
C SER A 211 -6.41 0.49 27.94
N PHE A 212 -5.70 0.37 26.83
CA PHE A 212 -4.38 -0.25 26.77
C PHE A 212 -3.37 0.53 27.62
N ALA A 213 -3.26 1.84 27.40
CA ALA A 213 -2.36 2.73 28.12
C ALA A 213 -2.58 2.64 29.63
N ARG A 214 -3.85 2.75 30.07
CA ARG A 214 -4.23 2.68 31.48
C ARG A 214 -3.77 1.39 32.14
N ARG A 215 -3.87 0.24 31.46
CA ARG A 215 -3.41 -1.06 32.01
C ARG A 215 -1.91 -1.09 32.27
N LEU A 216 -1.13 -0.52 31.37
CA LEU A 216 0.34 -0.50 31.47
C LEU A 216 0.81 0.43 32.59
N VAL A 217 0.10 1.53 32.84
CA VAL A 217 0.52 2.54 33.85
C VAL A 217 -0.06 2.30 35.24
N THR A 218 -1.02 1.39 35.40
CA THR A 218 -1.64 1.08 36.70
C THR A 218 -0.75 0.15 37.55
N PRO A 219 -0.34 0.55 38.78
CA PRO A 219 0.45 -0.28 39.69
C PRO A 219 -0.30 -1.52 40.20
N ASP A 220 0.44 -2.54 40.68
CA ASP A 220 -0.13 -3.80 41.18
C ASP A 220 -0.65 -3.78 42.62
N HIS A 221 -0.10 -2.91 43.49
CA HIS A 221 -0.45 -2.84 44.91
C HIS A 221 -0.46 -1.37 45.36
N GLU A 222 -1.62 -0.69 45.39
CA GLU A 222 -1.77 0.54 46.18
C GLU A 222 -3.25 0.83 46.54
N PRO A 223 -3.54 1.46 47.70
CA PRO A 223 -4.90 1.63 48.22
C PRO A 223 -5.69 2.77 47.55
N ARG A 224 -7.00 2.70 47.79
CA ARG A 224 -8.09 3.49 47.19
C ARG A 224 -7.94 5.02 47.29
N GLN A 225 -8.38 5.63 46.19
CA GLN A 225 -9.03 6.94 46.02
C GLN A 225 -8.18 8.22 45.86
N SER A 226 -7.01 8.40 46.48
CA SER A 226 -6.23 9.65 46.29
C SER A 226 -5.19 9.63 45.15
N MET A 227 -4.89 8.45 44.57
CA MET A 227 -3.90 8.26 43.49
C MET A 227 -4.49 7.75 42.15
N LEU A 228 -5.81 7.76 41.98
CA LEU A 228 -6.48 7.38 40.71
C LEU A 228 -6.19 8.35 39.55
N ALA A 229 -5.65 9.54 39.85
CA ALA A 229 -5.37 10.58 38.87
C ALA A 229 -4.19 10.25 37.96
N ILE A 230 -3.04 9.77 38.48
CA ILE A 230 -1.82 9.59 37.68
C ILE A 230 -2.05 8.58 36.55
N PRO A 231 -2.51 7.33 36.78
CA PRO A 231 -2.74 6.38 35.69
C PRO A 231 -3.74 6.89 34.65
N SER A 232 -4.79 7.58 35.11
CA SER A 232 -5.83 8.13 34.22
C SER A 232 -5.29 9.27 33.37
N ILE A 233 -4.54 10.21 33.95
CA ILE A 233 -3.93 11.35 33.24
C ILE A 233 -2.84 10.84 32.29
N SER A 234 -2.02 9.87 32.70
CA SER A 234 -1.02 9.24 31.83
C SER A 234 -1.67 8.55 30.64
N ALA A 235 -2.79 7.85 30.82
CA ALA A 235 -3.53 7.23 29.73
C ALA A 235 -4.17 8.27 28.78
N VAL A 236 -4.73 9.36 29.32
CA VAL A 236 -5.22 10.49 28.52
C VAL A 236 -4.09 11.08 27.68
N LEU A 237 -2.96 11.43 28.30
CA LEU A 237 -1.82 12.03 27.61
C LEU A 237 -1.21 11.06 26.59
N ALA A 238 -1.11 9.77 26.90
CA ALA A 238 -0.62 8.76 25.95
C ALA A 238 -1.50 8.69 24.70
N THR A 239 -2.82 8.74 24.89
CA THR A 239 -3.80 8.73 23.80
C THR A 239 -3.65 9.99 22.94
N ILE A 240 -3.47 11.15 23.56
CA ILE A 240 -3.25 12.43 22.87
C ILE A 240 -1.92 12.45 22.10
N ILE A 241 -0.80 12.01 22.72
CA ILE A 241 0.53 11.95 22.08
C ILE A 241 0.52 11.04 20.86
N PHE A 242 -0.21 9.92 20.93
CA PHE A 242 -0.32 8.99 19.81
C PHE A 242 -1.19 9.56 18.69
N LEU A 243 -2.40 10.03 19.00
CA LEU A 243 -3.36 10.51 17.99
C LEU A 243 -2.90 11.81 17.32
N LEU A 244 -2.19 12.66 18.06
CA LEU A 244 -1.57 13.89 17.56
C LEU A 244 -0.07 13.73 17.34
N ASN A 245 0.38 12.53 16.96
CA ASN A 245 1.80 12.31 16.66
C ASN A 245 2.27 13.24 15.52
N GLY A 246 3.54 13.62 15.59
CA GLY A 246 4.23 14.39 14.57
C GLY A 246 5.65 14.72 15.00
N GLY A 247 6.49 15.07 14.04
CA GLY A 247 7.89 15.41 14.26
C GLY A 247 8.16 16.88 14.58
N PHE A 248 9.32 17.34 14.15
CA PHE A 248 9.73 18.76 14.20
C PHE A 248 9.20 19.60 13.04
N GLY A 249 8.16 19.13 12.36
CA GLY A 249 7.44 19.88 11.35
C GLY A 249 6.99 21.28 11.77
N PHE A 250 6.61 21.47 13.04
CA PHE A 250 6.20 22.77 13.55
C PHE A 250 7.33 23.82 13.52
N VAL A 251 8.60 23.40 13.51
CA VAL A 251 9.75 24.33 13.36
C VAL A 251 9.72 24.95 11.96
N TYR A 252 9.44 24.14 10.95
CA TYR A 252 9.26 24.59 9.58
C TYR A 252 8.04 25.51 9.44
N PHE A 253 6.94 25.21 10.13
CA PHE A 253 5.78 26.11 10.20
C PHE A 253 6.16 27.50 10.71
N ILE A 254 6.93 27.58 11.79
CA ILE A 254 7.38 28.87 12.33
C ILE A 254 8.25 29.61 11.31
N GLY A 255 9.14 28.91 10.61
CA GLY A 255 9.98 29.47 9.57
C GLY A 255 9.17 30.03 8.39
N ASP A 256 8.25 29.24 7.85
CA ASP A 256 7.41 29.60 6.71
C ASP A 256 6.42 30.73 7.07
N TRP A 257 5.87 30.71 8.29
CA TRP A 257 5.03 31.79 8.77
C TRP A 257 5.81 33.11 8.82
N ARG A 258 7.01 33.11 9.43
CA ARG A 258 7.85 34.31 9.53
C ARG A 258 8.29 34.83 8.16
N SER A 259 8.62 33.95 7.22
CA SER A 259 9.01 34.34 5.87
C SER A 259 7.83 34.83 5.02
N SER A 260 6.60 34.42 5.33
CA SER A 260 5.41 34.83 4.58
C SER A 260 5.03 36.31 4.75
N GLY A 261 5.51 36.98 5.80
CA GLY A 261 5.09 38.34 6.17
C GLY A 261 3.63 38.48 6.62
N LYS A 262 2.86 37.38 6.69
CA LYS A 262 1.45 37.36 7.13
C LYS A 262 1.35 37.38 8.65
N SER A 263 0.23 37.89 9.18
CA SER A 263 -0.12 37.68 10.59
C SER A 263 -0.32 36.19 10.86
N LEU A 264 -0.08 35.75 12.11
CA LEU A 264 -0.24 34.33 12.47
C LEU A 264 -1.65 33.84 12.17
N GLY A 265 -2.68 34.65 12.44
CA GLY A 265 -4.08 34.29 12.14
C GLY A 265 -4.36 34.12 10.64
N ALA A 266 -3.80 34.99 9.79
CA ALA A 266 -3.97 34.89 8.34
C ALA A 266 -3.22 33.70 7.74
N PHE A 267 -2.04 33.38 8.27
CA PHE A 267 -1.26 32.20 7.87
C PHE A 267 -1.93 30.91 8.35
N TRP A 268 -2.36 30.88 9.62
CA TRP A 268 -3.07 29.75 10.21
C TRP A 268 -4.34 29.43 9.43
N SER A 269 -5.19 30.42 9.14
CA SER A 269 -6.49 30.19 8.48
C SER A 269 -6.39 29.66 7.05
N ASN A 270 -5.22 29.78 6.40
CA ASN A 270 -4.99 29.35 5.01
C ASN A 270 -3.77 28.42 4.93
N LEU A 271 -3.74 27.39 5.79
CA LEU A 271 -2.64 26.44 5.83
C LEU A 271 -2.68 25.52 4.59
N ASN A 272 -1.68 25.62 3.73
CA ASN A 272 -1.58 24.84 2.48
C ASN A 272 -0.52 23.73 2.53
N VAL A 273 0.15 23.56 3.67
CA VAL A 273 1.19 22.54 3.88
C VAL A 273 0.84 21.68 5.09
N ASN A 274 0.85 20.36 4.91
CA ASN A 274 0.78 19.41 6.01
C ASN A 274 2.16 19.34 6.70
N TYR A 275 2.33 20.02 7.83
CA TYR A 275 3.60 20.04 8.54
C TYR A 275 3.96 18.71 9.22
N ALA A 276 3.12 17.67 9.18
CA ALA A 276 3.51 16.30 9.54
C ALA A 276 3.95 15.46 8.32
N ASN A 277 3.83 15.98 7.09
CA ASN A 277 4.13 15.25 5.86
C ASN A 277 4.65 16.21 4.77
N ILE A 278 5.97 16.37 4.70
CA ILE A 278 6.65 17.26 3.74
C ILE A 278 7.80 16.50 3.08
N GLY A 279 7.52 15.83 1.96
CA GLY A 279 8.51 15.03 1.23
C GLY A 279 9.77 15.82 0.86
N SER A 280 9.63 17.08 0.41
CA SER A 280 10.75 17.94 0.02
C SER A 280 11.67 18.35 1.19
N ARG A 281 11.21 18.24 2.43
CA ARG A 281 11.99 18.52 3.66
C ARG A 281 12.33 17.25 4.45
N ASN A 282 12.10 16.10 3.83
CA ASN A 282 12.29 14.77 4.40
C ASN A 282 11.49 14.53 5.70
N ILE A 283 10.31 15.16 5.79
CA ILE A 283 9.31 14.90 6.82
C ILE A 283 8.37 13.82 6.28
N GLN A 284 8.50 12.61 6.80
CA GLN A 284 7.83 11.37 6.40
C GLN A 284 7.03 10.74 7.56
N TRP A 285 7.15 11.23 8.80
CA TRP A 285 6.37 10.74 9.95
C TRP A 285 5.03 11.47 10.06
N CYS A 286 4.08 10.94 9.30
CA CYS A 286 2.76 11.52 9.11
C CYS A 286 1.86 11.35 10.34
N ASN A 287 0.84 12.20 10.47
CA ASN A 287 -0.08 12.13 11.60
C ASN A 287 -1.04 10.94 11.44
N PHE A 288 -1.27 10.20 12.51
CA PHE A 288 -2.05 8.97 12.49
C PHE A 288 -3.52 9.22 12.14
N ILE A 289 -4.13 10.30 12.62
CA ILE A 289 -5.51 10.63 12.26
C ILE A 289 -5.56 11.04 10.79
N ALA A 290 -4.74 12.02 10.38
CA ALA A 290 -4.77 12.62 9.05
C ALA A 290 -4.40 11.62 7.93
N ASP A 291 -3.37 10.79 8.16
CA ASP A 291 -2.74 10.01 7.09
C ASP A 291 -2.98 8.49 7.20
N ALA A 292 -3.57 8.01 8.31
CA ALA A 292 -3.94 6.60 8.47
C ALA A 292 -5.44 6.39 8.74
N MET A 293 -6.05 7.10 9.69
CA MET A 293 -7.46 6.86 10.04
C MET A 293 -8.45 7.44 9.03
N LEU A 294 -8.18 8.65 8.55
CA LEU A 294 -9.03 9.34 7.57
C LEU A 294 -8.98 8.64 6.19
N PRO A 295 -7.81 8.50 5.54
CA PRO A 295 -7.76 8.03 4.17
C PRO A 295 -7.94 6.52 4.04
N GLN A 296 -7.46 5.74 5.02
CA GLN A 296 -7.34 4.29 4.91
C GLN A 296 -8.34 3.56 5.81
N ARG A 297 -9.43 3.10 5.22
CA ARG A 297 -10.48 2.39 5.97
C ARG A 297 -10.02 1.06 6.56
N SER A 298 -9.07 0.40 5.91
CA SER A 298 -8.41 -0.80 6.41
C SER A 298 -7.67 -0.57 7.73
N SER A 299 -7.09 0.62 7.93
CA SER A 299 -6.40 0.99 9.18
C SER A 299 -7.36 1.04 10.37
N LEU A 300 -8.62 1.43 10.18
CA LEU A 300 -9.61 1.49 11.27
C LEU A 300 -9.85 0.12 11.91
N PHE A 301 -9.95 -0.93 11.10
CA PHE A 301 -10.05 -2.30 11.59
C PHE A 301 -8.70 -2.82 12.09
N GLY A 302 -7.64 -2.64 11.29
CA GLY A 302 -6.30 -3.15 11.61
C GLY A 302 -5.79 -2.69 12.98
N PHE A 303 -5.88 -1.38 13.27
CA PHE A 303 -5.43 -0.83 14.56
C PHE A 303 -6.35 -1.20 15.72
N SER A 304 -7.66 -1.26 15.50
CA SER A 304 -8.60 -1.72 16.53
C SER A 304 -8.27 -3.14 17.00
N VAL A 305 -8.06 -4.05 16.06
CA VAL A 305 -7.68 -5.44 16.37
C VAL A 305 -6.29 -5.50 16.99
N ALA A 306 -5.32 -4.76 16.48
CA ALA A 306 -3.98 -4.74 17.04
C ALA A 306 -3.99 -4.29 18.51
N LEU A 307 -4.75 -3.25 18.88
CA LEU A 307 -4.88 -2.80 20.27
C LEU A 307 -5.57 -3.85 21.16
N ILE A 308 -6.57 -4.56 20.64
CA ILE A 308 -7.20 -5.69 21.33
C ILE A 308 -6.17 -6.79 21.59
N VAL A 309 -5.42 -7.22 20.57
CA VAL A 309 -4.43 -8.29 20.69
C VAL A 309 -3.25 -7.89 21.56
N PHE A 310 -2.75 -6.66 21.45
CA PHE A 310 -1.69 -6.13 22.33
C PHE A 310 -2.16 -6.05 23.78
N THR A 311 -3.44 -5.76 24.03
CA THR A 311 -4.02 -5.84 25.38
C THR A 311 -4.00 -7.28 25.90
N LEU A 312 -4.35 -8.27 25.08
CA LEU A 312 -4.24 -9.69 25.45
C LEU A 312 -2.80 -10.09 25.73
N PHE A 313 -1.85 -9.67 24.88
CA PHE A 313 -0.42 -9.92 25.09
C PHE A 313 0.09 -9.27 26.38
N ALA A 314 -0.29 -8.04 26.68
CA ALA A 314 0.11 -7.36 27.91
C ALA A 314 -0.41 -8.08 29.16
N VAL A 315 -1.65 -8.59 29.12
CA VAL A 315 -2.27 -9.35 30.22
C VAL A 315 -1.55 -10.68 30.44
N VAL A 316 -1.34 -11.46 29.36
CA VAL A 316 -0.61 -12.73 29.41
C VAL A 316 0.83 -12.52 29.87
N TRP A 317 1.51 -11.51 29.34
CA TRP A 317 2.89 -11.17 29.68
C TRP A 317 3.06 -10.84 31.16
N LYS A 318 2.17 -10.00 31.71
CA LYS A 318 2.19 -9.59 33.11
C LYS A 318 1.87 -10.75 34.06
N ALA A 319 0.85 -11.55 33.76
CA ALA A 319 0.51 -12.74 34.56
C ALA A 319 1.69 -13.75 34.59
N SER A 320 2.31 -13.95 33.43
CA SER A 320 3.51 -14.76 33.23
C SER A 320 4.70 -14.29 34.07
N GLU A 321 4.92 -12.97 34.19
CA GLU A 321 6.07 -12.41 34.91
C GLU A 321 5.89 -12.39 36.42
N THR A 322 4.66 -12.17 36.87
CA THR A 322 4.32 -12.08 38.29
C THR A 322 4.11 -13.45 38.96
N GLY A 323 4.28 -14.55 38.21
CA GLY A 323 4.01 -15.91 38.70
C GLY A 323 2.53 -16.22 38.92
N LYS A 324 1.63 -15.31 38.56
CA LYS A 324 0.16 -15.44 38.68
C LYS A 324 -0.49 -16.09 37.46
N ALA A 325 0.31 -16.82 36.68
CA ALA A 325 -0.09 -17.40 35.42
C ALA A 325 -0.99 -18.64 35.62
N GLU A 326 -2.28 -18.51 35.29
CA GLU A 326 -3.14 -19.68 35.09
C GLU A 326 -3.03 -20.16 33.64
N SER A 327 -2.40 -21.32 33.40
CA SER A 327 -2.13 -21.81 32.05
C SER A 327 -3.38 -21.89 31.16
N ARG A 328 -4.53 -22.31 31.71
CA ARG A 328 -5.80 -22.39 30.97
C ARG A 328 -6.32 -21.00 30.56
N LEU A 329 -6.14 -19.99 31.40
CA LEU A 329 -6.55 -18.62 31.12
C LEU A 329 -5.68 -18.03 30.00
N GLU A 330 -4.36 -18.16 30.12
CA GLU A 330 -3.40 -17.68 29.10
C GLU A 330 -3.71 -18.28 27.72
N ILE A 331 -3.90 -19.60 27.65
CA ILE A 331 -4.23 -20.31 26.40
C ILE A 331 -5.52 -19.77 25.78
N LYS A 332 -6.58 -19.57 26.57
CA LYS A 332 -7.85 -19.02 26.05
C LYS A 332 -7.68 -17.62 25.47
N LEU A 333 -6.95 -16.74 26.15
CA LEU A 333 -6.69 -15.38 25.67
C LEU A 333 -5.85 -15.39 24.38
N LEU A 334 -4.85 -16.27 24.30
CA LEU A 334 -4.01 -16.43 23.11
C LEU A 334 -4.79 -16.99 21.91
N ILE A 335 -5.72 -17.94 22.12
CA ILE A 335 -6.62 -18.43 21.06
C ILE A 335 -7.48 -17.30 20.51
N VAL A 336 -8.08 -16.48 21.38
CA VAL A 336 -8.88 -15.33 20.94
C VAL A 336 -8.03 -14.36 20.12
N GLY A 337 -6.83 -14.02 20.61
CA GLY A 337 -5.89 -13.16 19.90
C GLY A 337 -5.50 -13.74 18.54
N GLY A 338 -5.28 -15.06 18.47
CA GLY A 338 -4.90 -15.76 17.25
C GLY A 338 -6.04 -15.81 16.23
N VAL A 339 -7.29 -16.04 16.65
CA VAL A 339 -8.46 -16.00 15.76
C VAL A 339 -8.64 -14.60 15.17
N LEU A 340 -8.59 -13.55 15.98
CA LEU A 340 -8.71 -12.17 15.51
C LEU A 340 -7.57 -11.79 14.55
N THR A 341 -6.35 -12.26 14.85
CA THR A 341 -5.19 -12.04 13.99
C THR A 341 -5.33 -12.79 12.67
N GLY A 342 -5.78 -14.04 12.67
CA GLY A 342 -5.93 -14.84 11.45
C GLY A 342 -6.99 -14.32 10.47
N LEU A 343 -7.93 -13.49 10.93
CA LEU A 343 -8.89 -12.79 10.06
C LEU A 343 -8.34 -11.48 9.48
N LEU A 344 -7.26 -10.92 10.03
CA LEU A 344 -6.73 -9.63 9.62
C LEU A 344 -6.29 -9.55 8.16
N PRO A 345 -5.75 -10.57 7.47
CA PRO A 345 -5.29 -10.38 6.10
C PRO A 345 -6.36 -9.83 5.14
N LEU A 346 -7.63 -10.13 5.39
CA LEU A 346 -8.76 -9.61 4.61
C LEU A 346 -9.19 -8.18 4.99
N PHE A 347 -8.71 -7.67 6.13
CA PHE A 347 -9.00 -6.33 6.65
C PHE A 347 -7.79 -5.39 6.58
N GLN A 348 -6.59 -5.86 6.92
CA GLN A 348 -5.33 -5.12 6.95
C GLN A 348 -4.12 -6.10 7.13
N VAL A 349 -3.26 -6.25 6.11
CA VAL A 349 -2.11 -7.19 6.12
C VAL A 349 -0.92 -6.74 6.99
N HIS A 350 -0.61 -5.44 7.05
CA HIS A 350 0.48 -4.91 7.89
C HIS A 350 0.22 -5.10 9.39
N ALA A 351 -1.05 -5.01 9.83
CA ALA A 351 -1.44 -5.29 11.20
C ALA A 351 -1.26 -6.78 11.52
N TYR A 352 -1.63 -7.68 10.60
CA TYR A 352 -1.33 -9.11 10.71
C TYR A 352 0.16 -9.35 10.92
N LEU A 353 1.01 -8.76 10.06
CA LEU A 353 2.46 -8.88 10.15
C LEU A 353 3.00 -8.30 11.47
N GLY A 354 2.59 -7.09 11.84
CA GLY A 354 3.07 -6.41 13.05
C GLY A 354 2.73 -7.17 14.33
N ILE A 355 1.50 -7.69 14.44
CA ILE A 355 1.10 -8.54 15.58
C ILE A 355 1.90 -9.84 15.60
N GLY A 356 2.08 -10.48 14.42
CA GLY A 356 2.89 -11.69 14.28
C GLY A 356 4.33 -11.47 14.77
N LEU A 357 5.00 -10.42 14.30
CA LEU A 357 6.36 -10.07 14.71
C LEU A 357 6.46 -9.77 16.20
N VAL A 358 5.55 -8.98 16.77
CA VAL A 358 5.51 -8.71 18.21
C VAL A 358 5.36 -10.02 19.00
N SER A 359 4.50 -10.95 18.54
CA SER A 359 4.33 -12.25 19.21
C SER A 359 5.61 -13.10 19.18
N VAL A 360 6.36 -13.07 18.06
CA VAL A 360 7.65 -13.77 17.92
C VAL A 360 8.68 -13.17 18.87
N PHE A 361 8.82 -11.84 18.92
CA PHE A 361 9.76 -11.21 19.85
C PHE A 361 9.38 -11.46 21.32
N LEU A 362 8.09 -11.42 21.68
CA LEU A 362 7.64 -11.78 23.03
C LEU A 362 7.98 -13.24 23.37
N PHE A 363 7.80 -14.16 22.42
CA PHE A 363 8.22 -15.55 22.58
C PHE A 363 9.74 -15.68 22.76
N LEU A 364 10.54 -14.94 21.99
CA LEU A 364 12.01 -14.98 22.11
C LEU A 364 12.49 -14.45 23.47
N LEU A 365 11.84 -13.40 23.99
CA LEU A 365 12.12 -12.86 25.32
C LEU A 365 11.67 -13.79 26.45
N ARG A 366 10.62 -14.58 26.24
CA ARG A 366 10.15 -15.59 27.20
C ARG A 366 9.51 -16.78 26.50
N ARG A 367 10.32 -17.81 26.25
CA ARG A 367 9.91 -19.01 25.51
C ARG A 367 8.88 -19.81 26.31
N ARG A 368 7.65 -19.94 25.77
CA ARG A 368 6.57 -20.75 26.33
C ARG A 368 5.80 -21.46 25.23
N ARG A 369 5.38 -22.71 25.45
CA ARG A 369 4.57 -23.46 24.48
C ARG A 369 3.15 -22.89 24.28
N HIS A 370 2.64 -22.10 25.24
CA HIS A 370 1.32 -21.47 25.13
C HIS A 370 1.17 -20.58 23.88
N TRP A 371 2.27 -20.03 23.34
CA TRP A 371 2.25 -19.23 22.10
C TRP A 371 1.73 -20.00 20.88
N LEU A 372 1.83 -21.34 20.88
CA LEU A 372 1.19 -22.17 19.85
C LEU A 372 -0.33 -21.96 19.80
N ALA A 373 -0.96 -21.67 20.94
CA ALA A 373 -2.39 -21.39 21.01
C ALA A 373 -2.78 -20.08 20.30
N PHE A 374 -1.82 -19.16 20.11
CA PHE A 374 -1.98 -17.96 19.28
C PHE A 374 -1.64 -18.24 17.81
N TRP A 375 -0.47 -18.84 17.52
CA TRP A 375 -0.01 -19.03 16.15
C TRP A 375 -0.85 -20.00 15.32
N ILE A 376 -1.33 -21.10 15.90
CA ILE A 376 -2.14 -22.09 15.18
C ILE A 376 -3.37 -21.44 14.53
N PRO A 377 -4.29 -20.81 15.29
CA PRO A 377 -5.45 -20.15 14.66
C PRO A 377 -5.05 -18.94 13.80
N ALA A 378 -4.02 -18.18 14.16
CA ALA A 378 -3.57 -17.03 13.37
C ALA A 378 -3.10 -17.44 11.97
N ILE A 379 -2.36 -18.55 11.85
CA ILE A 379 -1.86 -19.06 10.58
C ILE A 379 -2.96 -19.79 9.82
N LEU A 380 -3.69 -20.71 10.45
CA LEU A 380 -4.68 -21.55 9.76
C LEU A 380 -5.80 -20.73 9.10
N LEU A 381 -6.29 -19.68 9.77
CA LEU A 381 -7.33 -18.82 9.20
C LEU A 381 -6.79 -17.88 8.12
N ALA A 382 -5.53 -17.45 8.24
CA ALA A 382 -4.88 -16.59 7.26
C ALA A 382 -4.43 -17.35 6.00
N LEU A 383 -4.15 -18.66 6.14
CA LEU A 383 -3.48 -19.48 5.13
C LEU A 383 -4.10 -19.40 3.73
N PRO A 384 -5.44 -19.50 3.56
CA PRO A 384 -6.04 -19.42 2.22
C PRO A 384 -5.71 -18.10 1.51
N TYR A 385 -5.70 -16.98 2.25
CA TYR A 385 -5.35 -15.68 1.70
C TYR A 385 -3.84 -15.53 1.47
N LEU A 386 -3.03 -16.02 2.41
CA LEU A 386 -1.57 -15.97 2.28
C LEU A 386 -1.08 -16.74 1.04
N ILE A 387 -1.71 -17.87 0.72
CA ILE A 387 -1.42 -18.61 -0.52
C ILE A 387 -1.75 -17.78 -1.76
N THR A 388 -2.88 -17.05 -1.77
CA THR A 388 -3.26 -16.21 -2.92
C THR A 388 -2.30 -15.05 -3.18
N ILE A 389 -1.69 -14.48 -2.13
CA ILE A 389 -0.72 -13.38 -2.28
C ILE A 389 0.72 -13.85 -2.47
N ALA A 390 1.05 -15.12 -2.14
CA ALA A 390 2.42 -15.62 -2.13
C ALA A 390 3.13 -15.49 -3.49
N GLY A 391 2.44 -15.84 -4.58
CA GLY A 391 2.97 -15.69 -5.94
C GLY A 391 3.32 -14.23 -6.26
N HIS A 392 2.42 -13.31 -5.94
CA HIS A 392 2.59 -11.87 -6.19
C HIS A 392 3.71 -11.22 -5.36
N VAL A 393 3.91 -11.70 -4.13
CA VAL A 393 5.01 -11.28 -3.24
C VAL A 393 6.36 -11.77 -3.77
N SER A 394 6.41 -12.98 -4.33
CA SER A 394 7.64 -13.60 -4.84
C SER A 394 8.13 -12.98 -6.15
N THR A 395 7.23 -12.55 -7.04
CA THR A 395 7.59 -11.97 -8.35
C THR A 395 8.08 -10.52 -8.26
N ASN A 396 7.66 -9.78 -7.23
CA ASN A 396 7.86 -8.34 -7.14
C ASN A 396 8.85 -7.90 -6.05
N SER A 397 9.60 -8.83 -5.46
CA SER A 397 10.56 -8.55 -4.38
C SER A 397 9.95 -7.67 -3.27
N PHE A 398 8.77 -8.04 -2.76
CA PHE A 398 8.06 -7.26 -1.73
C PHE A 398 8.88 -7.13 -0.43
N ALA A 399 9.59 -8.20 -0.05
CA ALA A 399 10.49 -8.22 1.09
C ALA A 399 11.91 -7.89 0.64
N ARG A 400 12.41 -6.71 1.01
CA ARG A 400 13.78 -6.25 0.67
C ARG A 400 14.51 -5.80 1.93
N PHE A 401 15.76 -6.21 2.07
CA PHE A 401 16.64 -5.68 3.10
C PHE A 401 17.17 -4.33 2.63
N THR A 402 16.72 -3.26 3.28
CA THR A 402 17.06 -1.88 2.92
C THR A 402 17.20 -1.05 4.21
N PRO A 403 18.37 -1.15 4.88
CA PRO A 403 18.59 -0.51 6.18
C PRO A 403 18.51 1.01 6.10
N GLY A 404 17.55 1.60 6.78
CA GLY A 404 17.42 3.05 6.85
C GLY A 404 16.02 3.58 6.60
N TRP A 405 15.10 2.73 6.13
CA TRP A 405 13.78 3.13 5.63
C TRP A 405 13.92 4.27 4.61
N ARG A 406 13.38 5.45 4.86
CA ARG A 406 13.43 6.61 3.94
C ARG A 406 14.52 7.63 4.32
N GLY A 407 15.44 7.28 5.23
CA GLY A 407 16.47 8.16 5.75
C GLY A 407 17.78 8.22 4.95
N HIS A 408 17.86 7.55 3.80
CA HIS A 408 19.10 7.40 3.01
C HIS A 408 19.64 8.71 2.44
N SER A 409 18.79 9.73 2.28
CA SER A 409 19.18 11.05 1.76
C SER A 409 19.81 11.97 2.81
N GLU A 410 19.80 11.61 4.10
CA GLU A 410 20.43 12.41 5.16
C GLU A 410 21.87 11.96 5.40
N SER A 411 22.79 12.92 5.57
CA SER A 411 24.20 12.64 5.88
C SER A 411 24.40 11.94 7.22
N VAL A 412 23.50 12.17 8.18
CA VAL A 412 23.46 11.48 9.46
C VAL A 412 22.06 10.95 9.69
N TRP A 413 21.93 9.64 9.62
CA TRP A 413 20.65 8.95 9.73
C TRP A 413 19.88 9.25 11.04
N LEU A 414 20.57 9.53 12.15
CA LEU A 414 19.92 9.92 13.41
C LEU A 414 19.14 11.24 13.30
N TRP A 415 19.59 12.20 12.48
CA TRP A 415 18.87 13.45 12.28
C TRP A 415 17.55 13.25 11.56
N PHE A 416 17.48 12.29 10.63
CA PHE A 416 16.23 11.87 10.01
C PHE A 416 15.20 11.49 11.08
N TRP A 417 15.59 10.63 12.01
CA TRP A 417 14.70 10.11 13.05
C TRP A 417 14.26 11.16 14.04
N LEU A 418 15.19 12.00 14.48
CA LEU A 418 14.87 13.06 15.41
C LEU A 418 13.93 14.08 14.76
N ARG A 419 14.15 14.43 13.49
CA ARG A 419 13.28 15.34 12.73
C ARG A 419 11.88 14.76 12.54
N ASN A 420 11.78 13.46 12.31
CA ASN A 420 10.54 12.77 11.99
C ASN A 420 9.71 12.37 13.21
N ILE A 421 10.27 11.61 14.15
CA ILE A 421 9.54 11.19 15.35
C ILE A 421 9.44 12.33 16.36
N GLY A 422 10.35 13.32 16.30
CA GLY A 422 10.40 14.45 17.23
C GLY A 422 10.94 14.05 18.60
N LEU A 423 10.58 14.84 19.63
CA LEU A 423 10.98 14.60 21.01
C LEU A 423 10.68 13.20 21.55
N PRO A 424 9.57 12.52 21.20
CA PRO A 424 9.32 11.15 21.65
C PRO A 424 10.48 10.17 21.41
N SER A 425 11.30 10.39 20.37
CA SER A 425 12.49 9.56 20.09
C SER A 425 13.59 9.71 21.14
N LEU A 426 13.67 10.87 21.81
CA LEU A 426 14.61 11.14 22.91
C LEU A 426 13.99 10.78 24.26
N LEU A 427 12.73 11.17 24.47
CA LEU A 427 12.03 10.99 25.75
C LEU A 427 11.78 9.53 26.10
N ILE A 428 11.75 8.64 25.11
CA ILE A 428 11.59 7.21 25.35
C ILE A 428 12.74 6.61 26.17
N ILE A 429 13.95 7.18 26.12
CA ILE A 429 15.12 6.68 26.86
C ILE A 429 14.90 6.79 28.39
N PRO A 430 14.73 8.00 28.98
CA PRO A 430 14.46 8.12 30.40
C PRO A 430 13.11 7.50 30.79
N ALA A 431 12.11 7.53 29.91
CA ALA A 431 10.81 6.92 30.18
C ALA A 431 10.89 5.39 30.31
N TRP A 432 11.67 4.73 29.44
CA TRP A 432 11.90 3.29 29.51
C TRP A 432 12.72 2.92 30.74
N LEU A 433 13.76 3.68 31.09
CA LEU A 433 14.55 3.42 32.30
C LEU A 433 13.72 3.52 33.58
N ALA A 434 12.78 4.49 33.63
CA ALA A 434 11.88 4.69 34.76
C ALA A 434 10.69 3.72 34.80
N ALA A 435 10.44 2.96 33.73
CA ALA A 435 9.30 2.05 33.66
C ALA A 435 9.53 0.79 34.53
N PRO A 436 8.45 0.17 35.07
CA PRO A 436 8.55 -1.12 35.76
C PRO A 436 9.20 -2.20 34.88
N SER A 437 9.98 -3.10 35.49
CA SER A 437 10.75 -4.14 34.79
C SER A 437 9.91 -4.98 33.82
N VAL A 438 8.68 -5.31 34.20
CA VAL A 438 7.70 -6.04 33.38
C VAL A 438 7.46 -5.34 32.05
N TRP A 439 7.22 -4.03 32.10
CA TRP A 439 6.88 -3.24 30.92
C TRP A 439 8.11 -2.84 30.10
N ARG A 440 9.28 -2.71 30.74
CA ARG A 440 10.56 -2.55 30.01
C ARG A 440 10.81 -3.72 29.08
N ARG A 441 10.64 -4.95 29.58
CA ARG A 441 10.83 -6.18 28.81
C ARG A 441 9.74 -6.36 27.76
N PHE A 442 8.48 -6.08 28.10
CA PHE A 442 7.38 -6.09 27.12
C PHE A 442 7.64 -5.14 25.94
N TYR A 443 8.13 -3.93 26.23
CA TYR A 443 8.47 -2.93 25.22
C TYR A 443 9.54 -3.38 24.23
N LEU A 444 10.48 -4.25 24.64
CA LEU A 444 11.54 -4.75 23.74
C LEU A 444 10.98 -5.49 22.51
N ALA A 445 9.80 -6.12 22.62
CA ALA A 445 9.17 -6.74 21.46
C ALA A 445 8.72 -5.71 20.40
N PHE A 446 8.28 -4.54 20.86
CA PHE A 446 7.91 -3.43 19.97
C PHE A 446 9.15 -2.72 19.43
N ALA A 447 10.22 -2.59 20.23
CA ALA A 447 11.50 -2.11 19.73
C ALA A 447 12.07 -3.04 18.64
N GLY A 448 11.87 -4.36 18.77
CA GLY A 448 12.16 -5.34 17.72
C GLY A 448 11.32 -5.11 16.45
N LEU A 449 10.02 -4.79 16.60
CA LEU A 449 9.16 -4.42 15.47
C LEU A 449 9.66 -3.15 14.76
N LEU A 450 10.06 -2.11 15.52
CA LEU A 450 10.68 -0.92 14.95
C LEU A 450 11.93 -1.32 14.18
N LEU A 451 12.88 -2.05 14.81
CA LEU A 451 14.11 -2.47 14.15
C LEU A 451 13.83 -3.25 12.85
N PHE A 452 12.87 -4.16 12.85
CA PHE A 452 12.44 -4.84 11.64
C PHE A 452 11.97 -3.85 10.56
N SER A 453 11.09 -2.90 10.90
CA SER A 453 10.59 -1.89 9.95
C SER A 453 11.67 -0.93 9.43
N LEU A 454 12.80 -0.81 10.15
CA LEU A 454 13.95 -0.02 9.72
C LEU A 454 14.87 -0.77 8.76
N LEU A 455 14.85 -2.10 8.82
CA LEU A 455 15.78 -2.96 8.09
C LEU A 455 15.13 -3.65 6.90
N VAL A 456 13.83 -3.93 6.97
CA VAL A 456 13.11 -4.76 6.01
C VAL A 456 11.90 -3.99 5.48
N MET A 457 11.90 -3.73 4.19
CA MET A 457 10.72 -3.25 3.46
C MET A 457 9.81 -4.44 3.17
N VAL A 458 8.49 -4.28 3.38
CA VAL A 458 7.51 -5.39 3.20
C VAL A 458 6.43 -5.10 2.15
N SER A 459 6.62 -4.03 1.38
CA SER A 459 5.74 -3.59 0.30
C SER A 459 6.54 -2.91 -0.83
N PRO A 460 5.95 -2.73 -2.03
CA PRO A 460 6.57 -2.00 -3.12
C PRO A 460 6.85 -0.53 -2.78
N ASN A 461 5.91 0.08 -2.05
CA ASN A 461 6.01 1.44 -1.52
C ASN A 461 6.61 1.41 -0.10
N ASP A 462 7.89 1.73 0.00
CA ASP A 462 8.63 1.78 1.26
C ASP A 462 7.93 2.61 2.35
N PHE A 463 7.18 3.66 1.99
CA PHE A 463 6.41 4.49 2.90
C PHE A 463 5.45 3.66 3.78
N ASP A 464 4.91 2.55 3.29
CA ASP A 464 3.93 1.73 4.03
C ASP A 464 4.49 1.09 5.31
N ASN A 465 5.83 0.99 5.48
CA ASN A 465 6.44 0.54 6.73
C ASN A 465 6.03 1.42 7.93
N ILE A 466 5.60 2.67 7.68
CA ILE A 466 5.04 3.55 8.71
C ILE A 466 3.88 2.88 9.49
N LYS A 467 3.11 2.00 8.84
CA LYS A 467 2.02 1.24 9.48
C LYS A 467 2.52 0.35 10.60
N LEU A 468 3.69 -0.28 10.44
CA LEU A 468 4.34 -1.09 11.48
C LEU A 468 4.91 -0.20 12.58
N MET A 469 5.46 0.96 12.20
CA MET A 469 6.05 1.91 13.14
C MET A 469 4.99 2.56 14.04
N TYR A 470 3.78 2.82 13.53
CA TYR A 470 2.66 3.23 14.38
C TYR A 470 2.34 2.18 15.46
N LEU A 471 2.39 0.89 15.14
CA LEU A 471 2.17 -0.17 16.15
C LEU A 471 3.27 -0.17 17.23
N TRP A 472 4.53 0.08 16.86
CA TRP A 472 5.61 0.33 17.82
C TRP A 472 5.36 1.58 18.66
N TYR A 473 4.85 2.65 18.04
CA TYR A 473 4.67 3.94 18.69
C TYR A 473 3.56 3.94 19.76
N VAL A 474 2.66 2.95 19.74
CA VAL A 474 1.62 2.76 20.76
C VAL A 474 2.24 2.67 22.18
N PRO A 475 3.03 1.64 22.55
CA PRO A 475 3.63 1.59 23.88
C PRO A 475 4.69 2.67 24.11
N THR A 476 5.35 3.19 23.07
CA THR A 476 6.25 4.36 23.19
C THR A 476 5.50 5.56 23.79
N SER A 477 4.33 5.88 23.24
CA SER A 477 3.48 6.97 23.72
C SER A 477 3.03 6.76 25.17
N VAL A 478 2.75 5.52 25.57
CA VAL A 478 2.36 5.16 26.94
C VAL A 478 3.50 5.41 27.93
N LEU A 479 4.72 4.94 27.63
CA LEU A 479 5.87 5.12 28.52
C LEU A 479 6.25 6.60 28.63
N VAL A 480 6.34 7.32 27.50
CA VAL A 480 6.66 8.75 27.47
C VAL A 480 5.62 9.56 28.26
N ALA A 481 4.33 9.32 28.04
CA ALA A 481 3.27 10.01 28.78
C ALA A 481 3.30 9.71 30.29
N SER A 482 3.52 8.45 30.68
CA SER A 482 3.66 8.06 32.09
C SER A 482 4.79 8.81 32.78
N TRP A 483 5.94 8.90 32.11
CA TRP A 483 7.10 9.61 32.62
C TRP A 483 6.87 11.13 32.71
N LEU A 484 6.33 11.75 31.65
CA LEU A 484 6.00 13.18 31.63
C LEU A 484 4.99 13.57 32.72
N VAL A 485 3.96 12.74 32.94
CA VAL A 485 2.99 12.98 34.00
C VAL A 485 3.67 12.92 35.36
N ARG A 486 4.47 11.89 35.65
CA ARG A 486 5.23 11.81 36.92
C ARG A 486 6.14 13.02 37.11
N LEU A 487 6.80 13.47 36.05
CA LEU A 487 7.61 14.69 36.03
C LEU A 487 6.76 15.93 36.37
N ALA A 488 5.54 16.03 35.84
CA ALA A 488 4.63 17.15 36.07
C ALA A 488 4.11 17.23 37.52
N PHE A 489 4.06 16.11 38.25
CA PHE A 489 3.71 16.09 39.67
C PHE A 489 4.84 16.63 40.56
N ILE A 490 6.06 16.79 40.04
CA ILE A 490 7.16 17.48 40.72
C ILE A 490 7.00 18.98 40.43
N LYS A 491 6.61 19.77 41.44
CA LYS A 491 6.25 21.21 41.29
C LYS A 491 7.24 22.02 40.43
N ARG A 492 8.55 21.85 40.65
CA ARG A 492 9.61 22.59 39.92
C ARG A 492 9.76 22.17 38.45
N GLN A 493 9.29 20.99 38.07
CA GLN A 493 9.43 20.44 36.72
C GLN A 493 8.12 20.48 35.92
N ARG A 494 7.02 20.95 36.52
CA ARG A 494 5.69 20.99 35.89
C ARG A 494 5.67 21.76 34.58
N LEU A 495 6.30 22.93 34.54
CA LEU A 495 6.37 23.74 33.31
C LEU A 495 7.13 23.00 32.21
N LEU A 496 8.29 22.43 32.54
CA LEU A 496 9.09 21.65 31.60
C LEU A 496 8.29 20.47 31.04
N ALA A 497 7.62 19.69 31.90
CA ALA A 497 6.80 18.56 31.48
C ALA A 497 5.67 18.99 30.52
N SER A 498 4.99 20.10 30.81
CA SER A 498 3.95 20.65 29.93
C SER A 498 4.48 21.11 28.57
N VAL A 499 5.63 21.78 28.54
CA VAL A 499 6.28 22.21 27.29
C VAL A 499 6.70 20.99 26.47
N LEU A 500 7.33 20.00 27.09
CA LEU A 500 7.71 18.76 26.40
C LEU A 500 6.49 18.02 25.85
N ALA A 501 5.39 17.94 26.61
CA ALA A 501 4.14 17.35 26.14
C ALA A 501 3.54 18.10 24.93
N LEU A 502 3.53 19.44 24.95
CA LEU A 502 3.06 20.26 23.83
C LEU A 502 3.91 20.05 22.57
N LEU A 503 5.23 20.01 22.72
CA LEU A 503 6.16 19.79 21.61
C LEU A 503 6.03 18.37 21.01
N CYS A 504 5.57 17.38 21.77
CA CYS A 504 5.27 16.05 21.24
C CYS A 504 4.05 16.01 20.30
N ILE A 505 3.18 17.04 20.34
CA ILE A 505 1.91 17.06 19.59
C ILE A 505 1.76 18.25 18.63
N ALA A 506 2.69 19.20 18.66
CA ALA A 506 2.58 20.45 17.91
C ALA A 506 2.39 20.24 16.40
N SER A 507 3.16 19.32 15.79
CA SER A 507 2.99 18.96 14.39
C SER A 507 1.68 18.23 14.10
N GLY A 508 1.18 17.41 15.03
CA GLY A 508 -0.11 16.74 14.87
C GLY A 508 -1.28 17.72 14.87
N LEU A 509 -1.24 18.76 15.71
CA LEU A 509 -2.22 19.85 15.69
C LEU A 509 -2.24 20.58 14.35
N LEU A 510 -1.06 20.87 13.78
CA LEU A 510 -0.94 21.48 12.46
C LEU A 510 -1.49 20.58 11.35
N ALA A 511 -1.25 19.27 11.43
CA ALA A 511 -1.78 18.31 10.46
C ALA A 511 -3.31 18.27 10.48
N LEU A 512 -3.95 18.24 11.66
CA LEU A 512 -5.41 18.26 11.75
C LEU A 512 -6.02 19.56 11.24
N HIS A 513 -5.36 20.69 11.53
CA HIS A 513 -5.80 21.98 11.02
C HIS A 513 -5.67 22.07 9.50
N TYR A 514 -4.58 21.55 8.93
CA TYR A 514 -4.41 21.42 7.48
C TYR A 514 -5.56 20.62 6.84
N GLU A 515 -5.90 19.45 7.40
CA GLU A 515 -7.03 18.65 6.91
C GLU A 515 -8.37 19.41 7.04
N ASP A 516 -8.60 20.17 8.12
CA ASP A 516 -9.86 20.88 8.34
C ASP A 516 -10.12 22.02 7.34
N VAL A 517 -9.06 22.72 6.91
CA VAL A 517 -9.18 23.86 5.98
C VAL A 517 -9.08 23.45 4.50
N ASN A 518 -8.50 22.28 4.22
CA ASN A 518 -8.34 21.79 2.85
C ASN A 518 -9.67 21.23 2.30
N HIS A 519 -10.02 21.56 1.05
CA HIS A 519 -11.21 21.07 0.36
C HIS A 519 -10.93 21.04 -1.15
N ASN A 520 -11.06 19.86 -1.77
CA ASN A 520 -10.77 19.63 -3.18
C ASN A 520 -11.95 18.92 -3.85
N LEU A 521 -12.36 19.41 -5.01
CA LEU A 521 -13.35 18.73 -5.85
C LEU A 521 -12.77 17.39 -6.32
N ILE A 522 -13.57 16.32 -6.24
CA ILE A 522 -13.18 14.98 -6.71
C ILE A 522 -14.08 14.45 -7.84
N PHE A 523 -15.35 14.82 -7.86
CA PHE A 523 -16.27 14.51 -8.97
C PHE A 523 -17.20 15.68 -9.20
N THR A 524 -17.25 16.19 -10.43
CA THR A 524 -18.23 17.17 -10.88
C THR A 524 -19.62 16.55 -11.00
N HIS A 525 -20.67 17.38 -11.07
CA HIS A 525 -22.01 16.91 -11.41
C HIS A 525 -22.07 16.18 -12.77
N GLU A 526 -21.27 16.60 -13.73
CA GLU A 526 -21.22 16.01 -15.06
C GLU A 526 -20.64 14.58 -15.02
N GLU A 527 -19.54 14.40 -14.29
CA GLU A 527 -18.91 13.10 -14.05
C GLU A 527 -19.83 12.16 -13.26
N MET A 528 -20.57 12.68 -12.28
CA MET A 528 -21.59 11.91 -11.56
C MET A 528 -22.71 11.43 -12.48
N ALA A 529 -23.19 12.29 -13.39
CA ALA A 529 -24.21 11.91 -14.36
C ALA A 529 -23.71 10.83 -15.34
N ALA A 530 -22.46 10.96 -15.81
CA ALA A 530 -21.81 9.94 -16.64
C ALA A 530 -21.67 8.60 -15.90
N ALA A 531 -21.34 8.62 -14.61
CA ALA A 531 -21.31 7.40 -13.78
C ALA A 531 -22.69 6.76 -13.60
N VAL A 532 -23.74 7.57 -13.41
CA VAL A 532 -25.13 7.08 -13.34
C VAL A 532 -25.52 6.40 -14.66
N PHE A 533 -25.23 7.03 -15.80
CA PHE A 533 -25.42 6.40 -17.11
C PHE A 533 -24.68 5.07 -17.22
N ALA A 534 -23.38 5.04 -16.91
CA ALA A 534 -22.58 3.82 -17.00
C ALA A 534 -23.14 2.71 -16.09
N ARG A 535 -23.59 3.04 -14.88
CA ARG A 535 -24.18 2.09 -13.94
C ARG A 535 -25.50 1.50 -14.45
N GLU A 536 -26.35 2.32 -15.06
CA GLU A 536 -27.73 1.93 -15.41
C GLU A 536 -27.87 1.38 -16.83
N GLN A 537 -27.01 1.81 -17.75
CA GLN A 537 -27.13 1.53 -19.18
C GLN A 537 -26.06 0.57 -19.72
N THR A 538 -25.09 0.16 -18.90
CA THR A 538 -24.05 -0.79 -19.32
C THR A 538 -24.03 -2.03 -18.44
N ALA A 539 -23.54 -3.15 -18.99
CA ALA A 539 -23.41 -4.41 -18.26
C ALA A 539 -22.51 -4.25 -17.03
N ALA A 540 -22.82 -4.97 -15.93
CA ALA A 540 -22.10 -4.89 -14.65
C ALA A 540 -20.58 -5.03 -14.79
N HIS A 541 -20.16 -5.87 -15.73
CA HIS A 541 -18.78 -6.23 -16.00
C HIS A 541 -18.17 -5.55 -17.24
N ALA A 542 -18.84 -4.55 -17.82
CA ALA A 542 -18.31 -3.82 -18.96
C ALA A 542 -16.93 -3.22 -18.66
N LEU A 543 -16.01 -3.29 -19.63
CA LEU A 543 -14.67 -2.74 -19.54
C LEU A 543 -14.60 -1.38 -20.23
N PHE A 544 -14.22 -0.37 -19.47
CA PHE A 544 -14.09 0.99 -19.96
C PHE A 544 -12.63 1.38 -20.17
N LEU A 545 -12.37 2.14 -21.22
CA LEU A 545 -11.18 2.97 -21.31
C LEU A 545 -11.45 4.29 -20.59
N THR A 546 -10.62 4.63 -19.60
CA THR A 546 -10.61 5.89 -18.86
C THR A 546 -9.18 6.39 -18.72
N GLY A 547 -8.98 7.69 -18.52
CA GLY A 547 -7.68 8.28 -18.22
C GLY A 547 -7.22 7.91 -16.80
N PRO A 548 -5.90 7.74 -16.55
CA PRO A 548 -5.38 7.17 -15.30
C PRO A 548 -5.33 8.20 -14.14
N THR A 549 -6.43 8.88 -13.84
CA THR A 549 -6.54 9.84 -12.73
C THR A 549 -6.90 9.15 -11.41
N PHE A 550 -6.71 9.83 -10.27
CA PHE A 550 -7.14 9.33 -8.95
C PHE A 550 -8.67 9.23 -8.80
N HIS A 551 -9.40 9.99 -9.60
CA HIS A 551 -10.86 10.10 -9.52
C HIS A 551 -11.45 9.75 -10.88
N GLN A 552 -11.78 8.47 -11.06
CA GLN A 552 -12.36 7.95 -12.29
C GLN A 552 -13.85 7.64 -12.04
N PRO A 553 -14.81 8.46 -12.52
CA PRO A 553 -16.22 8.32 -12.15
C PRO A 553 -16.82 6.96 -12.51
N ILE A 554 -16.40 6.41 -13.66
CA ILE A 554 -16.80 5.08 -14.14
C ILE A 554 -16.36 3.97 -13.16
N LEU A 555 -15.13 4.04 -12.67
CA LEU A 555 -14.57 3.06 -11.74
C LEU A 555 -15.15 3.26 -10.34
N SER A 556 -15.05 4.48 -9.81
CA SER A 556 -15.34 4.80 -8.41
C SER A 556 -16.83 4.86 -8.10
N LEU A 557 -17.68 5.32 -9.01
CA LEU A 557 -19.11 5.55 -8.75
C LEU A 557 -20.02 4.56 -9.48
N ALA A 558 -19.67 4.14 -10.71
CA ALA A 558 -20.48 3.19 -11.48
C ALA A 558 -20.15 1.72 -11.19
N GLY A 559 -18.98 1.44 -10.58
CA GLY A 559 -18.53 0.09 -10.26
C GLY A 559 -18.14 -0.73 -11.48
N ARG A 560 -17.85 -0.08 -12.63
CA ARG A 560 -17.37 -0.75 -13.84
C ARG A 560 -15.86 -0.87 -13.82
N ALA A 561 -15.34 -1.96 -14.38
CA ALA A 561 -13.90 -2.14 -14.47
C ALA A 561 -13.33 -1.18 -15.53
N VAL A 562 -12.11 -0.71 -15.29
CA VAL A 562 -11.38 0.11 -16.26
C VAL A 562 -10.17 -0.65 -16.75
N LEU A 563 -9.76 -0.38 -17.99
CA LEU A 563 -8.57 -0.99 -18.55
C LEU A 563 -7.37 -0.75 -17.62
N ARG A 564 -7.27 0.48 -17.10
CA ARG A 564 -6.19 0.87 -16.22
C ARG A 564 -6.57 2.09 -15.37
N ALA A 565 -6.40 1.96 -14.06
CA ALA A 565 -6.52 3.07 -13.13
C ALA A 565 -5.20 3.82 -12.92
N ASN A 566 -5.18 4.72 -11.93
CA ASN A 566 -4.02 5.53 -11.58
C ASN A 566 -2.76 4.69 -11.31
N THR A 567 -1.63 5.16 -11.85
CA THR A 567 -0.30 4.56 -11.71
C THR A 567 0.09 4.29 -10.26
N ALA A 568 -0.19 5.22 -9.35
CA ALA A 568 0.25 5.14 -7.96
C ALA A 568 -0.36 3.93 -7.24
N TRP A 569 -1.64 3.62 -7.50
CA TRP A 569 -2.31 2.46 -6.92
C TRP A 569 -1.77 1.14 -7.47
N LEU A 570 -1.52 1.08 -8.78
CA LEU A 570 -0.99 -0.14 -9.41
C LEU A 570 0.41 -0.45 -8.88
N TRP A 571 1.25 0.58 -8.81
CA TRP A 571 2.60 0.49 -8.26
C TRP A 571 2.61 0.10 -6.78
N SER A 572 1.84 0.78 -5.92
CA SER A 572 1.83 0.50 -4.48
C SER A 572 1.30 -0.89 -4.15
N HIS A 573 0.39 -1.43 -4.97
CA HIS A 573 -0.14 -2.78 -4.83
C HIS A 573 0.66 -3.84 -5.59
N GLY A 574 1.73 -3.45 -6.29
CA GLY A 574 2.68 -4.35 -6.94
C GLY A 574 2.21 -4.97 -8.25
N TYR A 575 1.30 -4.33 -8.99
CA TYR A 575 0.93 -4.77 -10.34
C TYR A 575 1.89 -4.16 -11.37
N GLU A 576 2.26 -4.95 -12.38
CA GLU A 576 3.02 -4.46 -13.53
C GLU A 576 2.07 -3.80 -14.53
N PHE A 577 2.31 -2.53 -14.87
CA PHE A 577 1.36 -1.70 -15.61
C PHE A 577 1.97 -0.96 -16.80
N ALA A 578 3.29 -0.98 -16.99
CA ALA A 578 3.96 -0.11 -17.95
C ALA A 578 3.43 -0.32 -19.38
N GLN A 579 3.30 -1.59 -19.80
CA GLN A 579 2.75 -1.93 -21.11
C GLN A 579 1.35 -1.32 -21.32
N ARG A 580 0.46 -1.49 -20.34
CA ARG A 580 -0.92 -1.03 -20.47
C ARG A 580 -1.01 0.49 -20.39
N GLU A 581 -0.10 1.14 -19.69
CA GLU A 581 0.03 2.60 -19.70
C GLU A 581 0.39 3.12 -21.10
N ALA A 582 1.38 2.52 -21.76
CA ALA A 582 1.75 2.87 -23.13
C ALA A 582 0.60 2.65 -24.12
N ASP A 583 -0.15 1.56 -23.93
CA ASP A 583 -1.29 1.23 -24.79
C ASP A 583 -2.47 2.18 -24.60
N VAL A 584 -2.83 2.54 -23.36
CA VAL A 584 -3.87 3.53 -23.06
C VAL A 584 -3.54 4.88 -23.71
N LYS A 585 -2.28 5.33 -23.61
CA LYS A 585 -1.82 6.57 -24.29
C LYS A 585 -1.96 6.47 -25.80
N SER A 586 -1.59 5.34 -26.39
CA SER A 586 -1.66 5.12 -27.85
C SER A 586 -3.10 5.09 -28.35
N ILE A 587 -4.02 4.49 -27.58
CA ILE A 587 -5.46 4.51 -27.90
C ILE A 587 -6.00 5.93 -27.83
N TYR A 588 -5.74 6.67 -26.74
CA TYR A 588 -6.23 8.05 -26.59
C TYR A 588 -5.68 9.00 -27.66
N ALA A 589 -4.41 8.87 -28.04
CA ALA A 589 -3.82 9.67 -29.11
C ALA A 589 -4.37 9.32 -30.52
N GLY A 590 -5.13 8.23 -30.67
CA GLY A 590 -5.65 7.78 -31.96
C GLY A 590 -4.55 7.32 -32.92
N ARG A 591 -3.50 6.68 -32.39
CA ARG A 591 -2.38 6.14 -33.21
C ARG A 591 -2.85 5.01 -34.13
N ALA A 592 -2.01 4.62 -35.08
CA ALA A 592 -2.35 3.61 -36.10
C ALA A 592 -2.84 2.28 -35.48
N GLU A 593 -2.25 1.88 -34.36
CA GLU A 593 -2.58 0.66 -33.61
C GLU A 593 -3.80 0.80 -32.67
N ALA A 594 -4.42 1.98 -32.55
CA ALA A 594 -5.47 2.22 -31.56
C ALA A 594 -6.66 1.26 -31.70
N ARG A 595 -7.11 0.99 -32.94
CA ARG A 595 -8.21 0.05 -33.19
C ARG A 595 -7.84 -1.39 -32.86
N ASP A 596 -6.62 -1.80 -33.17
CA ASP A 596 -6.11 -3.13 -32.84
C ASP A 596 -6.01 -3.32 -31.33
N LEU A 597 -5.57 -2.28 -30.61
CA LEU A 597 -5.51 -2.26 -29.15
C LEU A 597 -6.91 -2.33 -28.50
N ILE A 598 -7.87 -1.58 -29.03
CA ILE A 598 -9.27 -1.62 -28.58
C ILE A 598 -9.84 -3.04 -28.70
N ASN A 599 -9.57 -3.70 -29.83
CA ASN A 599 -9.99 -5.08 -30.07
C ASN A 599 -9.21 -6.08 -29.18
N TYR A 600 -7.90 -5.90 -29.05
CA TYR A 600 -7.02 -6.76 -28.25
C TYR A 600 -7.39 -6.77 -26.77
N TYR A 601 -7.77 -5.61 -26.23
CA TYR A 601 -8.21 -5.47 -24.84
C TYR A 601 -9.67 -5.81 -24.61
N ASP A 602 -10.43 -6.08 -25.68
CA ASP A 602 -11.85 -6.36 -25.57
C ASP A 602 -12.59 -5.19 -24.85
N LEU A 603 -12.33 -3.95 -25.30
CA LEU A 603 -12.97 -2.76 -24.71
C LEU A 603 -14.44 -2.66 -25.12
N ASP A 604 -15.31 -2.30 -24.18
CA ASP A 604 -16.75 -2.10 -24.46
C ASP A 604 -17.08 -0.64 -24.68
N TYR A 605 -16.50 0.24 -23.87
CA TYR A 605 -16.79 1.66 -23.89
C TYR A 605 -15.51 2.49 -23.74
N ILE A 606 -15.54 3.69 -24.30
CA ILE A 606 -14.48 4.69 -24.17
C ILE A 606 -15.08 5.91 -23.51
N TYR A 607 -14.55 6.28 -22.35
CA TYR A 607 -14.89 7.52 -21.65
C TYR A 607 -13.90 8.61 -22.07
N LEU A 608 -14.44 9.76 -22.47
CA LEU A 608 -13.68 10.94 -22.85
C LEU A 608 -14.24 12.15 -22.09
N GLY A 609 -13.53 12.60 -21.05
CA GLY A 609 -13.82 13.82 -20.30
C GLY A 609 -12.67 14.82 -20.33
N PRO A 610 -12.75 15.90 -19.53
CA PRO A 610 -11.72 16.94 -19.49
C PRO A 610 -10.32 16.42 -19.18
N GLY A 611 -10.21 15.44 -18.27
CA GLY A 611 -8.94 14.85 -17.87
C GLY A 611 -8.25 14.08 -19.00
N GLU A 612 -9.01 13.31 -19.78
CA GLU A 612 -8.50 12.60 -20.95
C GLU A 612 -8.08 13.55 -22.07
N VAL A 613 -8.89 14.59 -22.34
CA VAL A 613 -8.59 15.61 -23.35
C VAL A 613 -7.33 16.39 -22.97
N GLN A 614 -7.20 16.79 -21.70
CA GLN A 614 -5.99 17.46 -21.20
C GLN A 614 -4.75 16.57 -21.29
N ALA A 615 -4.92 15.24 -21.23
CA ALA A 615 -3.84 14.27 -21.35
C ALA A 615 -3.51 13.87 -22.81
N GLY A 616 -4.05 14.57 -23.80
CA GLY A 616 -3.69 14.37 -25.22
C GLY A 616 -4.67 13.51 -26.02
N ALA A 617 -5.88 13.27 -25.52
CA ALA A 617 -6.84 12.46 -26.25
C ALA A 617 -7.32 13.14 -27.56
N ASN A 618 -7.22 12.42 -28.67
CA ASN A 618 -7.68 12.84 -29.99
C ASN A 618 -9.20 12.68 -30.11
N GLN A 619 -9.94 13.68 -29.66
CA GLN A 619 -11.40 13.67 -29.68
C GLN A 619 -11.98 13.41 -31.08
N ARG A 620 -11.40 14.01 -32.11
CA ARG A 620 -11.86 13.85 -33.50
C ARG A 620 -11.77 12.39 -33.96
N PHE A 621 -10.67 11.70 -33.63
CA PHE A 621 -10.54 10.28 -33.93
C PHE A 621 -11.71 9.49 -33.35
N PHE A 622 -12.12 9.76 -32.11
CA PHE A 622 -13.22 9.04 -31.47
C PHE A 622 -14.58 9.40 -32.06
N ASP A 623 -14.85 10.69 -32.26
CA ASP A 623 -16.09 11.19 -32.88
C ASP A 623 -16.30 10.61 -34.30
N ASP A 624 -15.23 10.47 -35.09
CA ASP A 624 -15.28 9.91 -36.44
C ASP A 624 -15.33 8.37 -36.46
N SER A 625 -14.84 7.71 -35.39
CA SER A 625 -14.60 6.26 -35.37
C SER A 625 -15.64 5.43 -34.64
N PHE A 626 -16.35 6.00 -33.66
CA PHE A 626 -17.20 5.25 -32.74
C PHE A 626 -18.54 5.96 -32.46
N PRO A 627 -19.65 5.21 -32.32
CA PRO A 627 -20.93 5.79 -31.97
C PRO A 627 -20.93 6.31 -30.53
N VAL A 628 -21.47 7.50 -30.34
CA VAL A 628 -21.67 8.12 -29.01
C VAL A 628 -22.92 7.55 -28.36
N VAL A 629 -22.80 7.02 -27.14
CA VAL A 629 -23.91 6.45 -26.36
C VAL A 629 -24.34 7.33 -25.18
N TYR A 630 -23.47 8.25 -24.75
CA TYR A 630 -23.79 9.29 -23.78
C TYR A 630 -23.02 10.57 -24.13
N ARG A 631 -23.67 11.71 -23.96
CA ARG A 631 -23.05 13.03 -24.19
C ARG A 631 -23.59 14.05 -23.20
N SER A 632 -22.67 14.84 -22.68
CA SER A 632 -22.90 16.07 -21.91
C SER A 632 -21.90 17.13 -22.41
N PRO A 633 -21.90 18.38 -21.89
CA PRO A 633 -21.09 19.46 -22.46
C PRO A 633 -19.59 19.16 -22.64
N ASN A 634 -18.96 18.48 -21.68
CA ASN A 634 -17.53 18.17 -21.68
C ASN A 634 -17.22 16.66 -21.61
N ILE A 635 -18.24 15.80 -21.55
CA ILE A 635 -18.05 14.34 -21.47
C ILE A 635 -18.79 13.64 -22.61
N ALA A 636 -18.11 12.72 -23.26
CA ALA A 636 -18.71 11.75 -24.18
C ALA A 636 -18.32 10.33 -23.77
N ILE A 637 -19.27 9.39 -23.91
CA ILE A 637 -18.98 7.95 -23.82
C ILE A 637 -19.30 7.35 -25.18
N TYR A 638 -18.33 6.65 -25.75
CA TYR A 638 -18.44 5.97 -27.04
C TYR A 638 -18.58 4.46 -26.82
N ALA A 639 -19.37 3.81 -27.67
CA ALA A 639 -19.36 2.35 -27.76
C ALA A 639 -18.17 1.92 -28.61
N ALA A 640 -17.24 1.18 -28.02
CA ALA A 640 -16.07 0.64 -28.74
C ALA A 640 -16.44 -0.50 -29.69
N ARG A 641 -17.66 -1.05 -29.57
CA ARG A 641 -18.18 -2.18 -30.36
C ARG A 641 -19.64 -2.00 -30.74
N SER A 642 -20.04 -2.56 -31.88
CA SER A 642 -21.44 -2.62 -32.32
C SER A 642 -22.19 -3.75 -31.60
N GLY A 643 -22.89 -3.39 -30.52
CA GLY A 643 -23.83 -4.28 -29.82
C GLY A 643 -23.47 -4.56 -28.35
N VAL A 644 -24.48 -4.61 -27.49
CA VAL A 644 -24.34 -4.91 -26.06
C VAL A 644 -24.15 -6.42 -25.88
N ARG A 645 -22.92 -6.89 -25.68
CA ARG A 645 -22.71 -8.23 -25.12
C ARG A 645 -22.32 -8.11 -23.65
N GLY A 646 -23.18 -8.65 -22.80
CA GLY A 646 -22.83 -8.96 -21.42
C GLY A 646 -21.91 -10.18 -21.35
N SER A 647 -20.69 -10.10 -21.91
CA SER A 647 -19.69 -11.18 -21.78
C SER A 647 -19.15 -11.26 -20.35
N ASP A 648 -19.57 -12.27 -19.58
CA ASP A 648 -19.07 -12.60 -18.24
C ASP A 648 -17.56 -12.28 -18.12
N PRO A 649 -17.11 -11.50 -17.12
CA PRO A 649 -15.72 -11.09 -16.99
C PRO A 649 -14.77 -12.28 -16.79
N THR A 650 -15.29 -13.45 -16.38
CA THR A 650 -14.54 -14.72 -16.32
C THR A 650 -14.40 -15.41 -17.67
N THR A 651 -15.18 -15.00 -18.68
CA THR A 651 -15.14 -15.47 -20.07
C THR A 651 -14.35 -14.55 -21.01
N ARG A 652 -14.04 -13.31 -20.58
CA ARG A 652 -12.96 -12.55 -21.24
C ARG A 652 -11.69 -13.38 -21.12
N PRO A 653 -10.88 -13.56 -22.18
CA PRO A 653 -9.75 -14.46 -22.15
C PRO A 653 -8.92 -14.19 -20.89
N PRO A 654 -8.83 -15.15 -19.95
CA PRO A 654 -8.30 -14.92 -18.60
C PRO A 654 -6.82 -14.51 -18.62
N ASN A 655 -6.17 -14.63 -19.78
CA ASN A 655 -4.90 -14.03 -20.10
C ASN A 655 -5.03 -13.37 -21.48
N ILE A 656 -5.21 -12.05 -21.51
CA ILE A 656 -4.83 -11.28 -22.69
C ILE A 656 -3.36 -11.61 -22.93
N THR A 657 -3.10 -12.46 -23.93
CA THR A 657 -1.79 -13.09 -24.09
C THR A 657 -0.76 -12.00 -24.29
N PRO A 658 0.28 -11.87 -23.43
CA PRO A 658 1.27 -10.81 -23.55
C PRO A 658 1.73 -10.65 -25.00
N ARG A 659 1.74 -9.41 -25.50
CA ARG A 659 2.19 -9.14 -26.87
C ARG A 659 3.64 -9.56 -27.02
N GLU A 660 3.99 -9.96 -28.23
CA GLU A 660 5.36 -10.33 -28.57
C GLU A 660 6.32 -9.19 -28.20
N PHE A 661 7.43 -9.55 -27.54
CA PHE A 661 8.45 -8.63 -27.05
C PHE A 661 8.97 -7.74 -28.17
N ALA A 662 9.33 -8.34 -29.33
CA ALA A 662 9.86 -7.60 -30.47
C ALA A 662 8.89 -6.57 -31.05
N SER A 663 7.57 -6.81 -30.96
CA SER A 663 6.54 -5.92 -31.55
C SER A 663 6.38 -4.56 -30.86
N ARG A 664 7.10 -4.37 -29.74
CA ARG A 664 6.99 -3.20 -28.85
C ARG A 664 8.28 -2.41 -28.69
N LEU A 665 9.39 -2.91 -29.21
CA LEU A 665 10.72 -2.32 -28.96
C LEU A 665 10.83 -0.86 -29.40
N ASP A 666 10.18 -0.50 -30.49
CA ASP A 666 10.15 0.83 -31.08
C ASP A 666 9.03 1.73 -30.52
N LYS A 667 8.13 1.18 -29.70
CA LYS A 667 6.90 1.84 -29.24
C LYS A 667 6.87 2.08 -27.74
N ASP A 668 7.56 1.23 -26.97
CA ASP A 668 7.57 1.26 -25.52
C ASP A 668 9.02 1.31 -25.01
N PRO A 669 9.52 2.47 -24.54
CA PRO A 669 10.89 2.59 -24.04
C PRO A 669 11.18 1.66 -22.87
N TYR A 670 10.15 1.33 -22.06
CA TYR A 670 10.29 0.42 -20.94
C TYR A 670 10.57 -1.02 -21.40
N GLN A 671 10.28 -1.37 -22.65
CA GLN A 671 10.55 -2.68 -23.20
C GLN A 671 12.03 -3.09 -23.06
N LEU A 672 12.94 -2.10 -23.10
CA LEU A 672 14.38 -2.33 -22.91
C LEU A 672 14.78 -2.57 -21.45
N LEU A 673 13.86 -2.39 -20.50
CA LEU A 673 14.09 -2.63 -19.07
C LEU A 673 13.44 -3.94 -18.59
N VAL A 674 12.60 -4.57 -19.42
CA VAL A 674 11.93 -5.84 -19.10
C VAL A 674 12.94 -6.97 -19.14
N GLU A 675 13.07 -7.71 -18.03
CA GLU A 675 14.06 -8.78 -17.85
C GLU A 675 15.48 -8.29 -18.19
N PHE A 676 15.78 -7.03 -17.83
CA PHE A 676 17.00 -6.31 -18.23
C PHE A 676 18.30 -7.14 -18.15
N PRO A 677 18.58 -7.92 -17.09
CA PRO A 677 19.79 -8.75 -17.02
C PRO A 677 19.92 -9.78 -18.17
N GLU A 678 18.79 -10.37 -18.57
CA GLU A 678 18.71 -11.45 -19.56
C GLU A 678 18.43 -10.96 -20.98
N THR A 679 18.00 -9.71 -21.14
CA THR A 679 17.70 -9.10 -22.44
C THR A 679 18.74 -8.03 -22.79
N SER A 680 18.49 -6.78 -22.41
CA SER A 680 19.31 -5.62 -22.74
C SER A 680 20.75 -5.73 -22.27
N PHE A 681 20.96 -6.17 -21.03
CA PHE A 681 22.31 -6.35 -20.49
C PHE A 681 23.03 -7.52 -21.15
N ALA A 682 22.33 -8.60 -21.53
CA ALA A 682 22.92 -9.69 -22.30
C ALA A 682 23.46 -9.20 -23.66
N ILE A 683 22.71 -8.37 -24.39
CA ILE A 683 23.18 -7.76 -25.65
C ILE A 683 24.34 -6.80 -25.41
N TYR A 684 24.25 -5.95 -24.38
CA TYR A 684 25.35 -5.05 -24.02
C TYR A 684 26.66 -5.81 -23.76
N ARG A 685 26.60 -6.89 -22.97
CA ARG A 685 27.74 -7.76 -22.67
C ARG A 685 28.28 -8.41 -23.95
N LEU A 686 27.40 -8.89 -24.82
CA LEU A 686 27.79 -9.48 -26.10
C LEU A 686 28.60 -8.51 -26.95
N TYR A 687 28.17 -7.26 -27.07
CA TYR A 687 28.92 -6.21 -27.78
C TYR A 687 30.27 -5.89 -27.13
N LYS A 688 30.29 -5.85 -25.80
CA LYS A 688 31.53 -5.59 -25.07
C LYS A 688 32.55 -6.71 -25.28
N VAL A 689 32.16 -7.98 -25.22
CA VAL A 689 33.06 -9.13 -25.49
C VAL A 689 33.43 -9.24 -26.96
N ALA A 690 32.47 -9.06 -27.87
CA ALA A 690 32.71 -9.19 -29.30
C ALA A 690 33.61 -8.08 -29.86
N PHE A 691 33.47 -6.84 -29.40
CA PHE A 691 34.11 -5.67 -30.03
C PHE A 691 34.89 -4.76 -29.06
N GLY A 692 34.90 -5.02 -27.76
CA GLY A 692 35.56 -4.17 -26.77
C GLY A 692 34.90 -2.79 -26.59
N ARG A 693 33.64 -2.63 -27.03
CA ARG A 693 32.90 -1.35 -26.98
C ARG A 693 31.43 -1.52 -26.63
N LYS A 694 30.78 -0.40 -26.29
CA LYS A 694 29.33 -0.33 -26.14
C LYS A 694 28.61 -0.48 -27.51
N PRO A 695 27.39 -1.05 -27.55
CA PRO A 695 26.58 -1.06 -28.75
C PRO A 695 26.13 0.36 -29.14
N ARG A 696 25.87 0.58 -30.43
CA ARG A 696 25.17 1.77 -30.93
C ARG A 696 23.65 1.50 -31.02
N TYR A 697 22.84 2.55 -31.12
CA TYR A 697 21.36 2.45 -31.11
C TYR A 697 20.81 1.47 -32.15
N GLU A 698 21.12 1.66 -33.44
CA GLU A 698 20.60 0.81 -34.53
C GLU A 698 21.02 -0.66 -34.40
N GLU A 699 22.29 -0.86 -34.02
CA GLU A 699 22.86 -2.17 -33.71
C GLU A 699 22.08 -2.87 -32.60
N PHE A 700 21.89 -2.17 -31.48
CA PHE A 700 21.22 -2.69 -30.31
C PHE A 700 19.75 -3.03 -30.59
N MET A 701 19.01 -2.13 -31.22
CA MET A 701 17.58 -2.33 -31.48
C MET A 701 17.32 -3.49 -32.44
N LYS A 702 18.18 -3.66 -33.46
CA LYS A 702 18.10 -4.80 -34.38
C LYS A 702 18.30 -6.13 -33.66
N ASP A 703 19.30 -6.23 -32.80
CA ASP A 703 19.60 -7.47 -32.08
C ASP A 703 18.59 -7.72 -30.95
N MET A 704 18.05 -6.66 -30.32
CA MET A 704 16.90 -6.75 -29.42
C MET A 704 15.68 -7.36 -30.11
N ALA A 705 15.40 -6.95 -31.35
CA ALA A 705 14.28 -7.49 -32.13
C ALA A 705 14.47 -8.98 -32.48
N LEU A 706 15.72 -9.44 -32.63
CA LEU A 706 16.02 -10.85 -32.84
C LEU A 706 15.79 -11.67 -31.57
N ILE A 707 16.25 -11.19 -30.40
CA ILE A 707 16.01 -11.92 -29.14
C ILE A 707 14.54 -11.89 -28.70
N GLY A 708 13.81 -10.85 -29.10
CA GLY A 708 12.40 -10.67 -28.79
C GLY A 708 11.42 -11.44 -29.69
N ARG A 709 11.90 -12.10 -30.75
CA ARG A 709 11.04 -12.75 -31.74
C ARG A 709 10.33 -13.97 -31.16
N GLY A 710 9.01 -14.04 -31.29
CA GLY A 710 8.16 -15.08 -30.70
C GLY A 710 8.14 -15.05 -29.16
N LEU A 711 8.87 -14.13 -28.53
CA LEU A 711 9.02 -14.06 -27.09
C LEU A 711 7.81 -13.36 -26.47
N ARG A 712 7.12 -14.04 -25.55
CA ARG A 712 6.01 -13.48 -24.78
C ARG A 712 6.30 -13.64 -23.30
N ILE A 713 6.99 -12.66 -22.73
CA ILE A 713 7.42 -12.71 -21.33
C ILE A 713 6.21 -12.89 -20.41
N GLY A 714 6.33 -13.81 -19.45
CA GLY A 714 5.27 -14.18 -18.51
C GLY A 714 4.41 -15.38 -18.95
N THR A 715 4.52 -15.88 -20.19
CA THR A 715 3.84 -17.13 -20.61
C THR A 715 4.69 -18.36 -20.32
N SER A 716 4.08 -19.50 -19.99
CA SER A 716 4.81 -20.76 -19.77
C SER A 716 5.81 -21.06 -20.91
N GLY A 717 7.08 -21.30 -20.56
CA GLY A 717 8.15 -21.60 -21.52
C GLY A 717 8.85 -20.39 -22.16
N TRP A 718 8.52 -19.15 -21.79
CA TRP A 718 9.13 -17.95 -22.38
C TRP A 718 10.65 -17.89 -22.21
N GLN A 719 11.19 -18.39 -21.10
CA GLN A 719 12.63 -18.44 -20.86
C GLN A 719 13.33 -19.34 -21.88
N GLN A 720 12.75 -20.49 -22.22
CA GLN A 720 13.32 -21.38 -23.24
C GLN A 720 13.36 -20.69 -24.61
N VAL A 721 12.30 -19.97 -24.99
CA VAL A 721 12.28 -19.18 -26.23
C VAL A 721 13.37 -18.12 -26.23
N LEU A 722 13.58 -17.42 -25.10
CA LEU A 722 14.66 -16.45 -24.95
C LEU A 722 16.04 -17.12 -25.10
N GLU A 723 16.25 -18.27 -24.46
CA GLU A 723 17.50 -19.04 -24.56
C GLU A 723 17.81 -19.49 -25.99
N GLU A 724 16.80 -19.99 -26.71
CA GLU A 724 16.89 -20.37 -28.13
C GLU A 724 17.20 -19.16 -29.01
N ASN A 725 16.57 -18.01 -28.74
CA ASN A 725 16.83 -16.80 -29.48
C ASN A 725 18.24 -16.24 -29.22
N LYS A 726 18.74 -16.28 -27.98
CA LYS A 726 20.13 -15.93 -27.63
C LYS A 726 21.12 -16.81 -28.39
N ASN A 727 20.89 -18.13 -28.44
CA ASN A 727 21.69 -19.07 -29.23
C ASN A 727 21.70 -18.68 -30.71
N ARG A 728 20.53 -18.42 -31.28
CA ARG A 728 20.41 -18.05 -32.70
C ARG A 728 21.12 -16.73 -33.01
N LEU A 729 21.07 -15.77 -32.10
CA LEU A 729 21.78 -14.49 -32.24
C LEU A 729 23.29 -14.72 -32.29
N THR A 730 23.84 -15.52 -31.36
CA THR A 730 25.29 -15.76 -31.28
C THR A 730 25.82 -16.61 -32.43
N GLU A 731 25.05 -17.57 -32.93
CA GLU A 731 25.41 -18.31 -34.15
C GLU A 731 25.45 -17.38 -35.37
N ARG A 732 24.46 -16.51 -35.54
CA ARG A 732 24.43 -15.51 -36.61
C ARG A 732 25.49 -14.42 -36.46
N TRP A 733 26.06 -14.27 -35.26
CA TRP A 733 27.11 -13.29 -35.02
C TRP A 733 28.33 -13.53 -35.91
N TRP A 734 28.67 -14.81 -36.15
CA TRP A 734 29.73 -15.19 -37.08
C TRP A 734 29.45 -14.77 -38.51
N GLU A 735 28.19 -14.60 -38.91
CA GLU A 735 27.81 -14.23 -40.27
C GLU A 735 27.98 -12.74 -40.55
N ARG A 736 28.14 -11.90 -39.51
CA ARG A 736 28.22 -10.44 -39.65
C ARG A 736 29.55 -10.00 -40.24
N SER A 737 29.51 -9.05 -41.18
CA SER A 737 30.69 -8.55 -41.89
C SER A 737 31.69 -7.85 -40.98
N ASP A 738 31.22 -7.09 -39.99
CA ASP A 738 32.04 -6.41 -38.98
C ASP A 738 32.78 -7.41 -38.07
N PHE A 739 32.10 -8.47 -37.65
CA PHE A 739 32.68 -9.52 -36.83
C PHE A 739 33.69 -10.37 -37.61
N LYS A 740 33.35 -10.77 -38.85
CA LYS A 740 34.28 -11.48 -39.73
C LYS A 740 35.55 -10.67 -40.00
N ALA A 741 35.40 -9.38 -40.32
CA ALA A 741 36.56 -8.50 -40.55
C ALA A 741 37.53 -8.46 -39.35
N THR A 742 37.04 -8.68 -38.13
CA THR A 742 37.85 -8.65 -36.91
C THR A 742 38.47 -10.02 -36.59
N PHE A 743 37.76 -11.13 -36.84
CA PHE A 743 38.10 -12.44 -36.30
C PHE A 743 38.36 -13.55 -37.35
N GLN A 744 38.02 -13.35 -38.62
CA GLN A 744 38.15 -14.40 -39.64
C GLN A 744 39.59 -14.88 -39.83
N ASP A 745 40.55 -13.97 -39.72
CA ASP A 745 41.98 -14.24 -39.93
C ASP A 745 42.71 -14.63 -38.64
N LYS A 746 42.00 -14.73 -37.49
CA LYS A 746 42.56 -15.13 -36.20
C LYS A 746 42.50 -16.64 -36.01
N THR A 747 43.54 -17.24 -35.42
CA THR A 747 43.50 -18.63 -34.94
C THR A 747 42.48 -18.80 -33.81
N ASN A 748 42.15 -20.03 -33.44
CA ASN A 748 41.19 -20.27 -32.36
C ASN A 748 41.70 -19.77 -30.99
N GLU A 749 42.99 -19.85 -30.74
CA GLU A 749 43.65 -19.28 -29.56
C GLU A 749 43.53 -17.75 -29.57
N GLN A 750 43.91 -17.12 -30.68
CA GLN A 750 43.84 -15.66 -30.84
C GLN A 750 42.40 -15.13 -30.77
N TYR A 751 41.43 -15.93 -31.24
CA TYR A 751 40.02 -15.64 -31.13
C TYR A 751 39.58 -15.62 -29.66
N VAL A 752 39.84 -16.70 -28.92
CA VAL A 752 39.48 -16.81 -27.50
C VAL A 752 40.16 -15.72 -26.67
N ASP A 753 41.45 -15.48 -26.88
CA ASP A 753 42.21 -14.45 -26.15
C ASP A 753 41.69 -13.04 -26.39
N ALA A 754 41.33 -12.72 -27.63
CA ALA A 754 40.77 -11.42 -27.97
C ALA A 754 39.41 -11.20 -27.30
N LEU A 755 38.54 -12.22 -27.27
CA LEU A 755 37.24 -12.13 -26.59
C LEU A 755 37.39 -11.97 -25.07
N VAL A 756 38.29 -12.74 -24.45
CA VAL A 756 38.56 -12.64 -23.00
C VAL A 756 39.10 -11.25 -22.65
N SER A 757 40.05 -10.74 -23.44
CA SER A 757 40.61 -9.39 -23.27
C SER A 757 39.54 -8.30 -23.35
N ASN A 758 38.64 -8.40 -24.34
CA ASN A 758 37.53 -7.46 -24.52
C ASN A 758 36.51 -7.48 -23.36
N GLY A 759 36.26 -8.65 -22.77
CA GLY A 759 35.37 -8.82 -21.61
C GLY A 759 35.87 -8.20 -20.32
N ALA A 760 37.11 -7.67 -20.29
CA ALA A 760 37.76 -7.09 -19.11
C ALA A 760 37.84 -8.07 -17.92
N HIS A 761 37.91 -9.37 -18.20
CA HIS A 761 38.03 -10.45 -17.21
C HIS A 761 39.07 -11.48 -17.64
N SER A 762 39.67 -12.19 -16.69
CA SER A 762 40.62 -13.27 -16.95
C SER A 762 39.97 -14.63 -16.72
N LEU A 763 39.98 -15.52 -17.72
CA LEU A 763 39.57 -16.91 -17.51
C LEU A 763 40.72 -17.74 -16.90
N PRO A 764 40.43 -18.71 -16.01
CA PRO A 764 41.41 -19.71 -15.59
C PRO A 764 41.99 -20.44 -16.81
N SER A 765 43.29 -20.78 -16.78
CA SER A 765 43.97 -21.41 -17.93
C SER A 765 43.26 -22.68 -18.41
N ALA A 766 42.77 -23.52 -17.48
CA ALA A 766 42.05 -24.74 -17.81
C ALA A 766 40.73 -24.50 -18.57
N GLU A 767 40.01 -23.42 -18.25
CA GLU A 767 38.74 -23.07 -18.90
C GLU A 767 38.99 -22.46 -20.29
N ARG A 768 39.99 -21.59 -20.40
CA ARG A 768 40.46 -21.05 -21.67
C ARG A 768 40.88 -22.18 -22.63
N ASP A 769 41.71 -23.11 -22.16
CA ASP A 769 42.24 -24.19 -22.98
C ASP A 769 41.11 -25.15 -23.43
N ALA A 770 40.12 -25.40 -22.56
CA ALA A 770 38.93 -26.17 -22.92
C ALA A 770 38.11 -25.51 -24.05
N LEU A 771 37.96 -24.17 -24.05
CA LEU A 771 37.28 -23.44 -25.12
C LEU A 771 38.05 -23.50 -26.44
N VAL A 772 39.38 -23.39 -26.40
CA VAL A 772 40.24 -23.53 -27.58
C VAL A 772 40.16 -24.95 -28.15
N SER A 773 40.26 -25.98 -27.29
CA SER A 773 40.11 -27.38 -27.70
C SER A 773 38.76 -27.63 -28.36
N ALA A 774 37.67 -27.08 -27.81
CA ALA A 774 36.33 -27.22 -28.37
C ALA A 774 36.14 -26.58 -29.76
N LEU A 775 36.94 -25.56 -30.09
CA LEU A 775 36.98 -24.98 -31.45
C LEU A 775 37.85 -25.81 -32.39
N ASN A 776 38.96 -26.36 -31.90
CA ASN A 776 39.90 -27.15 -32.69
C ASN A 776 39.30 -28.51 -33.09
N ASP A 777 38.54 -29.14 -32.20
CA ASP A 777 37.83 -30.41 -32.45
C ASP A 777 36.44 -30.23 -33.11
N GLN A 778 36.03 -28.98 -33.36
CA GLN A 778 34.74 -28.59 -33.94
C GLN A 778 33.51 -29.05 -33.13
N SER A 779 33.68 -29.36 -31.84
CA SER A 779 32.57 -29.66 -30.93
C SER A 779 31.72 -28.44 -30.60
N GLN A 780 32.26 -27.22 -30.76
CA GLN A 780 31.54 -25.96 -30.63
C GLN A 780 31.85 -25.00 -31.78
N SER A 781 30.86 -24.20 -32.16
CA SER A 781 31.05 -23.10 -33.11
C SER A 781 31.76 -21.92 -32.42
N ARG A 782 32.35 -21.01 -33.22
CA ARG A 782 32.84 -19.73 -32.71
C ARG A 782 31.73 -18.91 -32.04
N GLY A 783 30.50 -18.96 -32.56
CA GLY A 783 29.33 -18.33 -31.95
C GLY A 783 29.02 -18.88 -30.55
N ALA A 784 29.07 -20.21 -30.38
CA ALA A 784 28.86 -20.86 -29.08
C ALA A 784 29.96 -20.49 -28.07
N VAL A 785 31.21 -20.40 -28.50
CA VAL A 785 32.32 -19.94 -27.63
C VAL A 785 32.19 -18.48 -27.25
N LEU A 786 31.80 -17.59 -28.18
CA LEU A 786 31.50 -16.19 -27.88
C LEU A 786 30.42 -16.08 -26.79
N ARG A 787 29.35 -16.87 -26.91
CA ARG A 787 28.27 -16.90 -25.92
C ARG A 787 28.78 -17.31 -24.55
N LYS A 788 29.54 -18.41 -24.46
CA LYS A 788 30.10 -18.91 -23.19
C LYS A 788 30.98 -17.88 -22.51
N ILE A 789 31.89 -17.25 -23.25
CA ILE A 789 32.76 -16.19 -22.70
C ILE A 789 31.92 -15.01 -22.22
N THR A 790 30.88 -14.62 -22.97
CA THR A 790 29.97 -13.52 -22.58
C THR A 790 29.22 -13.80 -21.28
N GLU A 791 28.76 -15.04 -21.09
CA GLU A 791 28.01 -15.44 -19.89
C GLU A 791 28.91 -15.71 -18.68
N ALA A 792 30.15 -16.17 -18.91
CA ALA A 792 31.15 -16.40 -17.87
C ALA A 792 31.88 -15.13 -17.41
N SER A 793 31.82 -14.04 -18.19
CA SER A 793 32.53 -12.80 -17.90
C SER A 793 32.03 -12.13 -16.60
N GLY A 794 32.96 -11.79 -15.70
CA GLY A 794 32.71 -11.11 -14.45
C GLY A 794 32.52 -9.60 -14.60
N PHE A 795 31.40 -9.19 -15.20
CA PHE A 795 31.03 -7.77 -15.31
C PHE A 795 30.75 -7.16 -13.93
N ASP A 796 31.25 -5.95 -13.70
CA ASP A 796 31.06 -5.23 -12.44
C ASP A 796 29.75 -4.42 -12.43
N ASN A 797 29.42 -3.85 -11.27
CA ASN A 797 28.26 -2.98 -11.12
C ASN A 797 28.32 -1.74 -12.04
N LYS A 798 29.52 -1.31 -12.44
CA LYS A 798 29.70 -0.16 -13.32
C LYS A 798 29.25 -0.48 -14.74
N ASP A 799 29.54 -1.67 -15.25
CA ASP A 799 29.03 -2.12 -16.54
C ASP A 799 27.52 -2.27 -16.55
N TYR A 800 26.94 -2.80 -15.47
CA TYR A 800 25.49 -2.89 -15.31
C TYR A 800 24.85 -1.49 -15.32
N ASN A 801 25.38 -0.56 -14.54
CA ASN A 801 24.94 0.84 -14.51
C ASN A 801 25.09 1.52 -15.87
N SER A 802 26.21 1.27 -16.56
CA SER A 802 26.51 1.84 -17.87
C SER A 802 25.51 1.38 -18.93
N ALA A 803 25.20 0.08 -18.95
CA ALA A 803 24.17 -0.49 -19.81
C ALA A 803 22.79 0.07 -19.47
N TYR A 804 22.48 0.24 -18.19
CA TYR A 804 21.19 0.76 -17.73
C TYR A 804 20.96 2.19 -18.23
N VAL A 805 21.92 3.09 -18.06
CA VAL A 805 21.83 4.46 -18.58
C VAL A 805 21.76 4.45 -20.11
N LEU A 806 22.52 3.59 -20.78
CA LEU A 806 22.56 3.53 -22.24
C LEU A 806 21.20 3.19 -22.84
N VAL A 807 20.48 2.20 -22.29
CA VAL A 807 19.17 1.83 -22.82
C VAL A 807 18.09 2.89 -22.59
N HIS A 808 18.31 3.86 -21.69
CA HIS A 808 17.41 5.00 -21.56
C HIS A 808 17.55 5.96 -22.75
N TYR A 809 18.78 6.21 -23.22
CA TYR A 809 18.98 6.96 -24.47
C TYR A 809 18.35 6.24 -25.67
N PHE A 810 18.51 4.92 -25.74
CA PHE A 810 17.92 4.13 -26.83
C PHE A 810 16.40 4.11 -26.78
N GLY A 811 15.82 3.77 -25.63
CA GLY A 811 14.38 3.65 -25.48
C GLY A 811 13.66 4.98 -25.53
N TYR A 812 14.11 5.99 -24.77
CA TYR A 812 13.37 7.26 -24.64
C TYR A 812 13.72 8.27 -25.73
N PHE A 813 14.98 8.33 -26.20
CA PHE A 813 15.42 9.34 -27.16
C PHE A 813 15.61 8.81 -28.59
N HIS A 814 15.72 7.48 -28.75
CA HIS A 814 15.96 6.81 -30.03
C HIS A 814 17.25 7.30 -30.71
N ARG A 815 18.33 7.45 -29.93
CA ARG A 815 19.65 7.91 -30.42
C ARG A 815 20.81 7.42 -29.56
N ASN A 816 22.04 7.57 -30.04
CA ASN A 816 23.22 7.40 -29.20
C ASN A 816 23.41 8.61 -28.26
N PRO A 817 24.07 8.43 -27.11
CA PRO A 817 24.29 9.53 -26.19
C PRO A 817 25.14 10.68 -26.76
N ASP A 818 26.04 10.37 -27.69
CA ASP A 818 26.93 11.32 -28.39
C ASP A 818 26.32 11.91 -29.68
N ASP A 819 25.11 11.51 -30.06
CA ASP A 819 24.39 12.12 -31.19
C ASP A 819 23.82 13.49 -30.78
N PRO A 820 23.48 14.38 -31.74
CA PRO A 820 22.77 15.62 -31.45
C PRO A 820 21.49 15.37 -30.60
N PRO A 821 21.17 16.24 -29.63
CA PRO A 821 21.73 17.59 -29.41
C PRO A 821 23.03 17.65 -28.58
N ASP A 822 23.45 16.57 -27.94
CA ASP A 822 24.55 16.60 -26.97
C ASP A 822 25.93 16.73 -27.65
N ASN A 823 26.14 16.01 -28.76
CA ASN A 823 27.42 15.94 -29.50
C ASN A 823 28.62 15.48 -28.64
N ASP A 824 28.40 14.98 -27.42
CA ASP A 824 29.41 14.46 -26.50
C ASP A 824 28.80 13.46 -25.49
N MET A 825 29.64 12.88 -24.62
CA MET A 825 29.22 11.90 -23.61
C MET A 825 28.93 12.51 -22.22
N LYS A 826 28.85 13.84 -22.07
CA LYS A 826 28.74 14.48 -20.74
C LYS A 826 27.44 14.13 -20.04
N GLY A 827 26.31 14.16 -20.75
CA GLY A 827 25.00 13.78 -20.19
C GLY A 827 24.98 12.33 -19.72
N PHE A 828 25.51 11.41 -20.53
CA PHE A 828 25.64 10.01 -20.18
C PHE A 828 26.48 9.80 -18.92
N ASN A 829 27.67 10.42 -18.87
CA ASN A 829 28.59 10.30 -17.75
C ASN A 829 28.01 10.93 -16.48
N PHE A 830 27.24 12.01 -16.59
CA PHE A 830 26.52 12.60 -15.47
C PHE A 830 25.56 11.60 -14.83
N TRP A 831 24.69 10.97 -15.62
CA TRP A 831 23.71 9.99 -15.10
C TRP A 831 24.36 8.72 -14.59
N LEU A 832 25.44 8.25 -15.23
CA LEU A 832 26.21 7.11 -14.75
C LEU A 832 26.82 7.39 -13.38
N ASN A 833 27.49 8.55 -13.23
CA ASN A 833 28.11 8.92 -11.96
C ASN A 833 27.07 9.16 -10.86
N ASP A 834 25.91 9.73 -11.19
CA ASP A 834 24.82 9.89 -10.23
C ASP A 834 24.27 8.55 -9.76
N LEU A 835 24.07 7.61 -10.69
CA LEU A 835 23.63 6.25 -10.37
C LEU A 835 24.67 5.49 -9.53
N GLU A 836 25.96 5.59 -9.83
CA GLU A 836 27.04 4.99 -9.04
C GLU A 836 27.09 5.55 -7.61
N ARG A 837 26.80 6.85 -7.44
CA ARG A 837 26.80 7.53 -6.15
C ARG A 837 25.56 7.21 -5.31
N THR A 838 24.40 7.15 -5.93
CA THR A 838 23.11 7.07 -5.24
C THR A 838 22.56 5.65 -5.14
N GLY A 839 22.88 4.80 -6.11
CA GLY A 839 22.22 3.50 -6.30
C GLY A 839 20.73 3.61 -6.69
N ASP A 840 20.24 4.81 -7.04
CA ASP A 840 18.82 5.05 -7.32
C ASP A 840 18.54 4.92 -8.83
N TYR A 841 18.22 3.71 -9.27
CA TYR A 841 17.83 3.44 -10.66
C TYR A 841 16.55 4.18 -11.06
N ARG A 842 15.65 4.45 -10.12
CA ARG A 842 14.34 5.07 -10.41
C ARG A 842 14.50 6.55 -10.72
N SER A 843 15.43 7.25 -10.07
CA SER A 843 15.71 8.66 -10.37
C SER A 843 16.17 8.84 -11.81
N VAL A 844 17.01 7.93 -12.31
CA VAL A 844 17.46 7.92 -13.71
C VAL A 844 16.25 7.74 -14.64
N THR A 845 15.47 6.67 -14.49
CA THR A 845 14.30 6.45 -15.35
C THR A 845 13.33 7.62 -15.34
N ARG A 846 13.06 8.16 -14.15
CA ARG A 846 12.20 9.32 -13.98
C ARG A 846 12.72 10.54 -14.74
N ALA A 847 14.02 10.83 -14.67
CA ALA A 847 14.61 11.98 -15.35
C ALA A 847 14.45 11.92 -16.87
N PHE A 848 14.58 10.73 -17.48
CA PHE A 848 14.34 10.56 -18.92
C PHE A 848 12.85 10.71 -19.26
N ILE A 849 11.95 10.12 -18.45
CA ILE A 849 10.49 10.25 -18.61
C ILE A 849 10.02 11.70 -18.47
N GLU A 850 10.66 12.48 -17.59
CA GLU A 850 10.31 13.88 -17.33
C GLU A 850 11.04 14.89 -18.22
N SER A 851 11.88 14.43 -19.16
CA SER A 851 12.67 15.32 -20.00
C SER A 851 11.88 15.96 -21.15
N ASP A 852 12.21 17.22 -21.45
CA ASP A 852 11.67 17.94 -22.61
C ASP A 852 11.95 17.22 -23.95
N GLU A 853 13.07 16.49 -24.04
CA GLU A 853 13.44 15.74 -25.24
C GLU A 853 12.46 14.60 -25.49
N TYR A 854 12.10 13.85 -24.44
CA TYR A 854 11.07 12.81 -24.53
C TYR A 854 9.69 13.41 -24.85
N ASP A 855 9.36 14.55 -24.25
CA ASP A 855 8.11 15.28 -24.51
C ASP A 855 7.99 15.68 -26.00
N LYS A 856 9.07 16.17 -26.61
CA LYS A 856 9.10 16.58 -28.02
C LYS A 856 8.98 15.42 -29.00
N LYS A 857 9.30 14.19 -28.60
CA LYS A 857 9.15 12.98 -29.41
C LYS A 857 7.70 12.45 -29.49
N GLY A 858 6.73 13.19 -28.91
CA GLY A 858 5.30 12.94 -29.14
C GLY A 858 4.68 11.83 -28.29
N VAL A 859 5.30 11.48 -27.15
CA VAL A 859 4.78 10.46 -26.22
C VAL A 859 4.07 11.07 -24.99
N ARG A 860 4.18 12.40 -24.82
CA ARG A 860 3.59 13.15 -23.70
C ARG A 860 2.68 14.32 -24.11
N ARG A 861 2.27 14.40 -25.37
CA ARG A 861 1.27 15.36 -25.85
C ARG A 861 0.08 14.67 -26.46
#